data_AF-A0A6I2U3N1-F1
#
_entry.id   AF-A0A6I2U3N1-F1
#
_cell.length_a   1.000
_cell.length_b   1.000
_cell.length_c   1.000
_cell.angle_alpha   90.00
_cell.angle_beta   90.00
_cell.angle_gamma   90.00
#
_symmetry.space_group_name_H-M   'P 1'
#
loop_
_entity.id
_entity.type
_entity.pdbx_description
1 polymer ?
#
loop_
_entity_poly.entity_id
_entity_poly.type
_entity_poly.pdbx_seq_one_letter_code
_entity_poly.pdbx_strand_id
1 'polypeptide(L)'
;MENSNYLGNEKVGKLLRQFSIPCICSLIISCLYNIVDQIFVGNMIGYVANGATGIIFPITVVGWGMSLFFGDGIAASLSVSLGRNETKSIHRSVGNGLLWTFVSGIAIIAISYICGDNLLWLIGATNENIQMAHNYGFIIYAMMPLAMVQNALAAIIRADGSPRYSMLAMTVGAVINIVGDPLCISVWGIQGAAVATVFGQFVSFIICISYLRKSKTFKISLDSFRPDFKLTRKMMSLGTSSLLTQLFIVIVTIINNILLVKYGARSVYGADIPLSAFVVIMKLFQIVLNIAIGIAVGAQPIVGYNYGAKQYDRVKQLLKLVLKWTAIVGTVCTALFEAAPKMFILMFGADSELYLDFAINCLRIYLSLILFTCLQKVCAIFLQSIGHAKAAAPLSALRDVLLILISLVAPRLLGVTGVFWAAPIADALAMVVTAIVMLRLWKKINQMEQNNAQQFTLPQMPTQKGTVITISREHGSGGKLIGQLLADKLGIPCYYKEMVAVAAKESGLAKEFISNINADENAVMKDLYLSTEIVQNAITAQDKAIRKIADSGSCVIVGRSANYVLQEYPNAIHVFIYAPKDFRIKRVMETYGDSPEKAESNIRRADSARANYYKNISGNTWGERHNYDLLIDSSVGIEKCASAIGEFIGKRQNQ
;
A
#
# COMPACT_ATOMS: atom_id res chain seq x y z
N MET A 1 10.15 14.02 -9.08
CA MET A 1 10.04 12.55 -8.89
C MET A 1 10.78 12.06 -7.62
N GLU A 2 11.34 12.95 -6.79
CA GLU A 2 12.18 12.60 -5.63
C GLU A 2 11.43 11.94 -4.44
N ASN A 3 10.10 12.10 -4.33
CA ASN A 3 9.36 11.67 -3.12
C ASN A 3 8.92 10.20 -3.08
N SER A 4 8.85 9.46 -4.19
CA SER A 4 8.45 8.03 -4.15
C SER A 4 9.54 7.10 -3.59
N ASN A 5 10.82 7.51 -3.64
CA ASN A 5 11.92 6.74 -3.07
C ASN A 5 11.77 6.53 -1.55
N TYR A 6 11.04 7.42 -0.87
CA TYR A 6 10.80 7.32 0.57
C TYR A 6 10.06 6.03 0.97
N LEU A 7 9.09 5.57 0.17
CA LEU A 7 8.32 4.34 0.44
C LEU A 7 9.19 3.07 0.36
N GLY A 8 10.26 3.11 -0.45
CA GLY A 8 11.22 2.02 -0.60
C GLY A 8 12.37 2.04 0.40
N ASN A 9 12.75 3.22 0.91
CA ASN A 9 14.00 3.37 1.68
C ASN A 9 13.78 3.53 3.19
N GLU A 10 12.70 4.18 3.64
CA GLU A 10 12.49 4.45 5.06
C GLU A 10 12.20 3.17 5.87
N LYS A 11 12.47 3.18 7.19
CA LYS A 11 12.17 2.06 8.09
C LYS A 11 10.68 1.71 8.06
N VAL A 12 10.38 0.43 7.83
CA VAL A 12 9.03 -0.10 7.66
C VAL A 12 8.09 0.24 8.82
N GLY A 13 8.56 0.13 10.07
CA GLY A 13 7.76 0.47 11.25
C GLY A 13 7.40 1.96 11.35
N LYS A 14 8.32 2.85 10.95
CA LYS A 14 8.09 4.30 10.92
C LYS A 14 7.06 4.65 9.84
N LEU A 15 7.19 4.06 8.65
CA LEU A 15 6.21 4.18 7.57
C LEU A 15 4.83 3.70 8.02
N LEU A 16 4.74 2.50 8.59
CA LEU A 16 3.47 1.93 9.04
C LEU A 16 2.78 2.85 10.05
N ARG A 17 3.51 3.38 11.03
CA ARG A 17 2.95 4.33 12.01
C ARG A 17 2.45 5.62 11.35
N GLN A 18 3.25 6.19 10.45
CA GLN A 18 2.93 7.45 9.76
C GLN A 18 1.71 7.34 8.85
N PHE A 19 1.43 6.15 8.30
CA PHE A 19 0.28 5.91 7.44
C PHE A 19 -0.94 5.36 8.18
N SER A 20 -0.75 4.43 9.12
CA SER A 20 -1.86 3.77 9.81
C SER A 20 -2.57 4.69 10.77
N ILE A 21 -1.86 5.52 11.54
CA ILE A 21 -2.51 6.42 12.51
C ILE A 21 -3.51 7.36 11.81
N PRO A 22 -3.13 8.08 10.73
CA PRO A 22 -4.10 8.90 10.02
C PRO A 22 -5.28 8.11 9.45
N CYS A 23 -5.07 6.91 8.92
CA CYS A 23 -6.14 6.06 8.41
C CYS A 23 -7.11 5.61 9.51
N ILE A 24 -6.59 5.21 10.68
CA ILE A 24 -7.40 4.84 11.84
C ILE A 24 -8.23 6.04 12.27
N CYS A 25 -7.61 7.21 12.43
CA CYS A 25 -8.33 8.44 12.78
C CYS A 25 -9.43 8.77 11.77
N SER A 26 -9.14 8.70 10.45
CA SER A 26 -10.14 8.90 9.40
C SER A 26 -11.36 8.00 9.54
N LEU A 27 -11.15 6.70 9.76
CA LEU A 27 -12.24 5.72 9.87
C LEU A 27 -13.03 5.86 11.17
N ILE A 28 -12.34 6.13 12.29
CA ILE A 28 -13.00 6.39 13.58
C ILE A 28 -13.82 7.68 13.52
N ILE A 29 -13.24 8.78 13.02
CA ILE A 29 -13.95 10.06 12.88
C ILE A 29 -15.19 9.87 11.99
N SER A 30 -15.04 9.12 10.89
CA SER A 30 -16.17 8.81 10.01
C SER A 30 -17.26 8.01 10.72
N CYS A 31 -16.88 7.04 11.55
CA CYS A 31 -17.83 6.28 12.35
C CYS A 31 -18.52 7.14 13.42
N LEU A 32 -17.77 8.03 14.09
CA LEU A 32 -18.28 8.85 15.18
C LEU A 32 -19.28 9.90 14.71
N TYR A 33 -19.03 10.62 13.62
CA TYR A 33 -19.99 11.63 13.17
C TYR A 33 -21.31 10.99 12.72
N ASN A 34 -21.26 9.81 12.08
CA ASN A 34 -22.49 9.08 11.72
C ASN A 34 -23.31 8.69 12.97
N ILE A 35 -22.65 8.41 14.10
CA ILE A 35 -23.33 8.15 15.37
C ILE A 35 -23.92 9.46 15.93
N VAL A 36 -23.14 10.55 15.89
CA VAL A 36 -23.54 11.87 16.40
C VAL A 36 -24.74 12.44 15.62
N ASP A 37 -24.74 12.34 14.30
CA ASP A 37 -25.86 12.75 13.43
C ASP A 37 -27.15 12.02 13.83
N GLN A 38 -27.05 10.69 14.01
CA GLN A 38 -28.19 9.88 14.43
C GLN A 38 -28.70 10.24 15.83
N ILE A 39 -27.80 10.62 16.75
CA ILE A 39 -28.15 11.12 18.09
C ILE A 39 -28.89 12.46 18.00
N PHE A 40 -28.41 13.41 17.20
CA PHE A 40 -29.06 14.71 17.07
C PHE A 40 -30.43 14.60 16.40
N VAL A 41 -30.55 13.87 15.30
CA VAL A 41 -31.85 13.64 14.64
C VAL A 41 -32.84 12.97 15.59
N GLY A 42 -32.41 11.93 16.30
CA GLY A 42 -33.26 11.20 17.25
C GLY A 42 -33.73 12.06 18.43
N ASN A 43 -32.82 12.84 19.05
CA ASN A 43 -33.14 13.62 20.24
C ASN A 43 -33.85 14.95 19.94
N MET A 44 -33.56 15.59 18.81
CA MET A 44 -34.09 16.93 18.50
C MET A 44 -35.40 16.89 17.71
N ILE A 45 -35.62 15.86 16.88
CA ILE A 45 -36.81 15.75 16.03
C ILE A 45 -37.70 14.59 16.47
N GLY A 46 -37.09 13.46 16.87
CA GLY A 46 -37.78 12.28 17.36
C GLY A 46 -37.50 11.02 16.55
N TYR A 47 -38.00 9.89 17.04
CA TYR A 47 -37.69 8.56 16.49
C TYR A 47 -38.20 8.36 15.05
N VAL A 48 -39.29 9.02 14.64
CA VAL A 48 -39.83 8.97 13.27
C VAL A 48 -38.81 9.52 12.26
N ALA A 49 -38.14 10.63 12.60
CA ALA A 49 -37.08 11.22 11.78
C ALA A 49 -35.84 10.33 11.75
N ASN A 50 -35.48 9.71 12.87
CA ASN A 50 -34.40 8.73 12.90
C ASN A 50 -34.71 7.53 11.98
N GLY A 51 -35.94 7.02 12.02
CA GLY A 51 -36.43 5.99 11.10
C GLY A 51 -36.34 6.40 9.62
N ALA A 52 -36.65 7.65 9.31
CA ALA A 52 -36.50 8.21 7.96
C ALA A 52 -35.05 8.18 7.45
N THR A 53 -34.06 8.53 8.30
CA THR A 53 -32.64 8.43 7.94
C THR A 53 -32.22 6.98 7.67
N GLY A 54 -32.77 6.03 8.44
CA GLY A 54 -32.54 4.59 8.29
C GLY A 54 -33.00 4.03 6.94
N ILE A 55 -34.06 4.57 6.35
CA ILE A 55 -34.54 4.18 5.01
C ILE A 55 -33.56 4.61 3.91
N ILE A 56 -32.88 5.74 4.09
CA ILE A 56 -31.92 6.27 3.12
C ILE A 56 -30.55 5.57 3.24
N PHE A 57 -30.22 5.02 4.41
CA PHE A 57 -28.93 4.41 4.70
C PHE A 57 -28.51 3.28 3.73
N PRO A 58 -29.35 2.30 3.34
CA PRO A 58 -28.97 1.27 2.37
C PRO A 58 -28.50 1.82 1.03
N ILE A 59 -29.12 2.89 0.53
CA ILE A 59 -28.75 3.52 -0.74
C ILE A 59 -27.39 4.20 -0.63
N THR A 60 -27.12 4.88 0.49
CA THR A 60 -25.79 5.47 0.72
C THR A 60 -24.70 4.40 0.86
N VAL A 61 -24.99 3.26 1.49
CA VAL A 61 -24.05 2.13 1.59
C VAL A 61 -23.69 1.58 0.20
N VAL A 62 -24.63 1.46 -0.72
CA VAL A 62 -24.35 1.07 -2.11
C VAL A 62 -23.43 2.10 -2.79
N GLY A 63 -23.70 3.39 -2.60
CA GLY A 63 -22.82 4.47 -3.06
C GLY A 63 -21.39 4.37 -2.50
N TRP A 64 -21.25 4.15 -1.19
CA TRP A 64 -19.96 3.94 -0.55
C TRP A 64 -19.24 2.68 -1.05
N GLY A 65 -19.97 1.60 -1.29
CA GLY A 65 -19.44 0.38 -1.90
C GLY A 65 -18.86 0.62 -3.29
N MET A 66 -19.55 1.39 -4.13
CA MET A 66 -19.06 1.80 -5.45
C MET A 66 -17.88 2.77 -5.38
N SER A 67 -17.88 3.68 -4.41
CA SER A 67 -16.75 4.57 -4.16
C SER A 67 -15.50 3.80 -3.75
N LEU A 68 -15.61 2.85 -2.82
CA LEU A 68 -14.49 1.99 -2.39
C LEU A 68 -14.02 1.08 -3.52
N PHE A 69 -14.95 0.55 -4.33
CA PHE A 69 -14.63 -0.25 -5.51
C PHE A 69 -13.66 0.47 -6.45
N PHE A 70 -13.98 1.70 -6.85
CA PHE A 70 -13.07 2.46 -7.70
C PHE A 70 -11.85 2.96 -6.92
N GLY A 71 -12.05 3.56 -5.74
CA GLY A 71 -10.99 4.15 -4.92
C GLY A 71 -9.88 3.17 -4.54
N ASP A 72 -10.23 2.02 -3.95
CA ASP A 72 -9.26 1.01 -3.53
C ASP A 72 -8.59 0.33 -4.73
N GLY A 73 -9.35 0.12 -5.81
CA GLY A 73 -8.83 -0.42 -7.06
C GLY A 73 -7.76 0.47 -7.69
N ILE A 74 -8.00 1.78 -7.75
CA ILE A 74 -7.03 2.77 -8.23
C ILE A 74 -5.85 2.85 -7.26
N ALA A 75 -6.09 2.93 -5.94
CA ALA A 75 -5.05 3.05 -4.93
C ALA A 75 -4.07 1.87 -4.94
N ALA A 76 -4.57 0.63 -5.05
CA ALA A 76 -3.74 -0.57 -5.17
C ALA A 76 -2.93 -0.57 -6.48
N SER A 77 -3.60 -0.28 -7.61
CA SER A 77 -2.94 -0.21 -8.93
C SER A 77 -1.86 0.88 -8.98
N LEU A 78 -2.14 2.06 -8.42
CA LEU A 78 -1.23 3.19 -8.30
C LEU A 78 0.02 2.77 -7.52
N SER A 79 -0.16 2.24 -6.31
CA SER A 79 0.95 1.86 -5.43
C SER A 79 1.88 0.83 -6.07
N VAL A 80 1.31 -0.22 -6.71
CA VAL A 80 2.09 -1.24 -7.42
C VAL A 80 2.80 -0.67 -8.65
N SER A 81 2.13 0.17 -9.44
CA SER A 81 2.71 0.78 -10.65
C SER A 81 3.86 1.74 -10.31
N LEU A 82 3.73 2.49 -9.21
CA LEU A 82 4.80 3.33 -8.67
C LEU A 82 6.03 2.51 -8.29
N GLY A 83 5.84 1.36 -7.65
CA GLY A 83 6.94 0.44 -7.34
C GLY A 83 7.65 -0.10 -8.59
N ARG A 84 6.91 -0.30 -9.69
CA ARG A 84 7.46 -0.77 -10.98
C ARG A 84 8.10 0.34 -11.82
N ASN A 85 8.06 1.59 -11.37
CA ASN A 85 8.41 2.77 -12.18
C ASN A 85 7.58 2.93 -13.47
N GLU A 86 6.36 2.35 -13.51
CA GLU A 86 5.43 2.44 -14.65
C GLU A 86 4.55 3.70 -14.53
N THR A 87 5.12 4.90 -14.65
CA THR A 87 4.40 6.16 -14.34
C THR A 87 3.58 6.74 -15.50
N LYS A 88 3.85 6.35 -16.75
CA LYS A 88 3.24 6.95 -17.94
C LYS A 88 1.71 6.84 -17.99
N SER A 89 1.12 5.76 -17.48
CA SER A 89 -0.33 5.52 -17.51
C SER A 89 -1.05 5.87 -16.22
N ILE A 90 -0.33 6.35 -15.19
CA ILE A 90 -0.90 6.59 -13.86
C ILE A 90 -1.93 7.72 -13.88
N HIS A 91 -1.65 8.82 -14.59
CA HIS A 91 -2.58 9.95 -14.65
C HIS A 91 -3.92 9.55 -15.29
N ARG A 92 -3.89 8.74 -16.37
CA ARG A 92 -5.10 8.17 -17.00
C ARG A 92 -5.82 7.20 -16.07
N SER A 93 -5.08 6.45 -15.26
CA SER A 93 -5.64 5.52 -14.26
C SER A 93 -6.49 6.25 -13.24
N VAL A 94 -5.94 7.32 -12.67
CA VAL A 94 -6.62 8.17 -11.70
C VAL A 94 -7.81 8.86 -12.37
N GLY A 95 -7.62 9.51 -13.52
CA GLY A 95 -8.71 10.23 -14.20
C GLY A 95 -9.87 9.33 -14.63
N ASN A 96 -9.59 8.16 -15.21
CA ASN A 96 -10.63 7.17 -15.55
C ASN A 96 -11.39 6.68 -14.33
N GLY A 97 -10.66 6.35 -13.26
CA GLY A 97 -11.27 5.85 -12.05
C GLY A 97 -12.18 6.88 -11.38
N LEU A 98 -11.77 8.16 -11.34
CA LEU A 98 -12.60 9.25 -10.86
C LEU A 98 -13.81 9.51 -11.76
N LEU A 99 -13.65 9.44 -13.08
CA LEU A 99 -14.77 9.53 -14.03
C LEU A 99 -15.81 8.45 -13.77
N TRP A 100 -15.40 7.18 -13.70
CA TRP A 100 -16.33 6.08 -13.44
C TRP A 100 -16.95 6.12 -12.05
N THR A 101 -16.23 6.62 -11.05
CA THR A 101 -16.80 6.91 -9.72
C THR A 101 -17.94 7.92 -9.83
N PHE A 102 -17.69 9.05 -10.50
CA PHE A 102 -18.69 10.10 -10.70
C PHE A 102 -19.90 9.60 -11.50
N VAL A 103 -19.66 8.90 -12.62
CA VAL A 103 -20.71 8.31 -13.46
C VAL A 103 -21.56 7.31 -12.67
N SER A 104 -20.93 6.47 -11.83
CA SER A 104 -21.69 5.54 -10.99
C SER A 104 -22.55 6.25 -9.94
N GLY A 105 -22.09 7.39 -9.40
CA GLY A 105 -22.91 8.22 -8.52
C GLY A 105 -24.11 8.84 -9.24
N ILE A 106 -23.92 9.33 -10.48
CA ILE A 106 -25.04 9.82 -11.31
C ILE A 106 -26.04 8.70 -11.58
N ALA A 107 -25.56 7.49 -11.88
CA ALA A 107 -26.44 6.35 -12.12
C ALA A 107 -27.28 6.01 -10.85
N ILE A 108 -26.67 6.05 -9.66
CA ILE A 108 -27.39 5.85 -8.39
C ILE A 108 -28.45 6.94 -8.18
N ILE A 109 -28.12 8.20 -8.41
CA ILE A 109 -29.09 9.30 -8.37
C ILE A 109 -30.25 9.03 -9.33
N ALA A 110 -29.94 8.73 -10.59
CA ALA A 110 -30.94 8.54 -11.64
C ALA A 110 -31.91 7.39 -11.28
N ILE A 111 -31.38 6.26 -10.82
CA ILE A 111 -32.19 5.13 -10.35
C ILE A 111 -33.06 5.55 -9.16
N SER A 112 -32.48 6.26 -8.19
CA SER A 112 -33.21 6.69 -6.98
C SER A 112 -34.38 7.60 -7.33
N TYR A 113 -34.22 8.54 -8.26
CA TYR A 113 -35.30 9.43 -8.70
C TYR A 113 -36.32 8.78 -9.63
N ILE A 114 -35.89 7.89 -10.55
CA ILE A 114 -36.80 7.18 -11.45
C ILE A 114 -37.71 6.25 -10.66
N CYS A 115 -37.18 5.56 -9.65
CA CYS A 115 -37.97 4.70 -8.80
C CYS A 115 -38.81 5.49 -7.77
N GLY A 116 -38.41 6.72 -7.43
CA GLY A 116 -39.13 7.61 -6.52
C GLY A 116 -39.44 6.94 -5.18
N ASP A 117 -40.64 7.20 -4.65
CA ASP A 117 -41.09 6.65 -3.37
C ASP A 117 -41.20 5.13 -3.37
N ASN A 118 -41.40 4.48 -4.53
CA ASN A 118 -41.48 3.01 -4.60
C ASN A 118 -40.18 2.35 -4.11
N LEU A 119 -39.03 2.99 -4.33
CA LEU A 119 -37.76 2.51 -3.79
C LEU A 119 -37.71 2.62 -2.27
N LEU A 120 -38.23 3.72 -1.71
CA LEU A 120 -38.29 3.94 -0.27
C LEU A 120 -39.25 2.92 0.39
N TRP A 121 -40.40 2.67 -0.22
CA TRP A 121 -41.34 1.62 0.19
C TRP A 121 -40.71 0.22 0.15
N LEU A 122 -39.95 -0.09 -0.90
CA LEU A 122 -39.23 -1.37 -1.02
C LEU A 122 -38.21 -1.57 0.12
N ILE A 123 -37.57 -0.48 0.57
CA ILE A 123 -36.59 -0.52 1.67
C ILE A 123 -37.29 -0.64 3.05
N GLY A 124 -38.54 -0.22 3.15
CA GLY A 124 -39.34 -0.31 4.38
C GLY A 124 -39.87 1.02 4.91
N ALA A 125 -40.07 2.02 4.04
CA ALA A 125 -40.80 3.22 4.41
C ALA A 125 -42.23 2.91 4.88
N THR A 126 -42.78 3.82 5.68
CA THR A 126 -44.15 3.79 6.20
C THR A 126 -44.85 5.11 5.91
N ASN A 127 -46.17 5.15 6.05
CA ASN A 127 -46.93 6.39 5.85
C ASN A 127 -46.46 7.52 6.78
N GLU A 128 -45.92 7.19 7.96
CA GLU A 128 -45.47 8.17 8.95
C GLU A 128 -44.11 8.81 8.59
N ASN A 129 -43.22 8.09 7.89
CA ASN A 129 -41.85 8.53 7.66
C ASN A 129 -41.47 8.69 6.19
N ILE A 130 -42.32 8.29 5.23
CA ILE A 130 -42.03 8.37 3.79
C ILE A 130 -41.69 9.80 3.36
N GLN A 131 -42.45 10.80 3.80
CA GLN A 131 -42.22 12.19 3.41
C GLN A 131 -40.89 12.73 3.97
N MET A 132 -40.56 12.37 5.22
CA MET A 132 -39.28 12.75 5.82
C MET A 132 -38.11 12.06 5.11
N ALA A 133 -38.26 10.77 4.79
CA ALA A 133 -37.25 10.00 4.07
C ALA A 133 -37.01 10.58 2.67
N HIS A 134 -38.07 10.91 1.94
CA HIS A 134 -37.99 11.57 0.65
C HIS A 134 -37.25 12.92 0.74
N ASN A 135 -37.65 13.80 1.65
CA ASN A 135 -37.06 15.13 1.80
C ASN A 135 -35.59 15.08 2.23
N TYR A 136 -35.25 14.17 3.15
CA TYR A 136 -33.87 13.93 3.59
C TYR A 136 -33.03 13.33 2.45
N GLY A 137 -33.55 12.28 1.81
CA GLY A 137 -32.90 11.55 0.73
C GLY A 137 -32.61 12.43 -0.48
N PHE A 138 -33.54 13.30 -0.88
CA PHE A 138 -33.37 14.24 -2.00
C PHE A 138 -32.07 15.04 -1.89
N ILE A 139 -31.81 15.60 -0.70
CA ILE A 139 -30.63 16.41 -0.41
C ILE A 139 -29.36 15.55 -0.41
N ILE A 140 -29.39 14.39 0.27
CA ILE A 140 -28.25 13.46 0.35
C ILE A 140 -27.86 12.94 -1.03
N TYR A 141 -28.85 12.58 -1.87
CA TYR A 141 -28.60 12.03 -3.20
C TYR A 141 -27.95 13.05 -4.12
N ALA A 142 -28.34 14.33 -4.06
CA ALA A 142 -27.74 15.38 -4.88
C ALA A 142 -26.21 15.47 -4.72
N MET A 143 -25.69 15.17 -3.51
CA MET A 143 -24.25 15.19 -3.21
C MET A 143 -23.54 13.88 -3.55
N MET A 144 -24.27 12.78 -3.78
CA MET A 144 -23.72 11.42 -3.88
C MET A 144 -22.54 11.29 -4.87
N PRO A 145 -22.57 11.80 -6.11
CA PRO A 145 -21.44 11.68 -7.05
C PRO A 145 -20.17 12.36 -6.52
N LEU A 146 -20.31 13.53 -5.90
CA LEU A 146 -19.19 14.28 -5.35
C LEU A 146 -18.66 13.63 -4.07
N ALA A 147 -19.55 13.12 -3.21
CA ALA A 147 -19.19 12.37 -2.01
C ALA A 147 -18.42 11.08 -2.36
N MET A 148 -18.89 10.35 -3.38
CA MET A 148 -18.21 9.16 -3.86
C MET A 148 -16.84 9.48 -4.45
N VAL A 149 -16.72 10.56 -5.23
CA VAL A 149 -15.43 11.04 -5.76
C VAL A 149 -14.50 11.49 -4.64
N GLN A 150 -15.01 12.19 -3.62
CA GLN A 150 -14.25 12.61 -2.44
C GLN A 150 -13.63 11.41 -1.73
N ASN A 151 -14.41 10.36 -1.50
CA ASN A 151 -13.93 9.17 -0.81
C ASN A 151 -12.95 8.35 -1.68
N ALA A 152 -13.17 8.28 -3.00
CA ALA A 152 -12.20 7.68 -3.93
C ALA A 152 -10.89 8.48 -3.95
N LEU A 153 -10.95 9.82 -3.97
CA LEU A 153 -9.78 10.69 -3.86
C LEU A 153 -9.04 10.47 -2.54
N ALA A 154 -9.74 10.31 -1.42
CA ALA A 154 -9.11 10.04 -0.13
C ALA A 154 -8.22 8.78 -0.20
N ALA A 155 -8.69 7.70 -0.84
CA ALA A 155 -7.88 6.50 -1.08
C ALA A 155 -6.67 6.76 -1.98
N ILE A 156 -6.84 7.54 -3.06
CA ILE A 156 -5.78 7.89 -4.00
C ILE A 156 -4.71 8.79 -3.34
N ILE A 157 -5.11 9.75 -2.52
CA ILE A 157 -4.21 10.65 -1.77
C ILE A 157 -3.34 9.84 -0.80
N ARG A 158 -3.90 8.81 -0.15
CA ARG A 158 -3.14 7.88 0.68
C ARG A 158 -2.11 7.10 -0.15
N ALA A 159 -2.54 6.57 -1.30
CA ALA A 159 -1.66 5.84 -2.22
C ALA A 159 -0.55 6.71 -2.86
N ASP A 160 -0.79 8.01 -3.05
CA ASP A 160 0.21 9.00 -3.47
C ASP A 160 1.18 9.40 -2.33
N GLY A 161 0.99 8.87 -1.11
CA GLY A 161 1.91 9.06 0.01
C GLY A 161 1.60 10.28 0.89
N SER A 162 0.34 10.71 0.96
CA SER A 162 -0.08 11.85 1.80
C SER A 162 -1.25 11.52 2.75
N PRO A 163 -1.14 10.49 3.61
CA PRO A 163 -2.24 10.03 4.47
C PRO A 163 -2.75 11.11 5.45
N ARG A 164 -1.87 11.98 5.95
CA ARG A 164 -2.27 13.12 6.80
C ARG A 164 -3.18 14.12 6.08
N TYR A 165 -2.95 14.34 4.79
CA TYR A 165 -3.80 15.24 4.00
C TYR A 165 -5.21 14.66 3.85
N SER A 166 -5.31 13.36 3.53
CA SER A 166 -6.59 12.65 3.48
C SER A 166 -7.32 12.69 4.82
N MET A 167 -6.61 12.50 5.93
CA MET A 167 -7.20 12.58 7.27
C MET A 167 -7.71 13.98 7.59
N LEU A 168 -6.91 15.03 7.31
CA LEU A 168 -7.33 16.41 7.54
C LEU A 168 -8.60 16.75 6.75
N ALA A 169 -8.66 16.36 5.47
CA ALA A 169 -9.85 16.58 4.64
C ALA A 169 -11.12 15.99 5.27
N MET A 170 -11.05 14.73 5.72
CA MET A 170 -12.18 14.05 6.36
C MET A 170 -12.52 14.65 7.74
N THR A 171 -11.50 15.05 8.50
CA THR A 171 -11.69 15.63 9.85
C THR A 171 -12.41 16.97 9.76
N VAL A 172 -12.00 17.83 8.81
CA VAL A 172 -12.65 19.13 8.60
C VAL A 172 -14.13 18.96 8.26
N GLY A 173 -14.46 18.06 7.34
CA GLY A 173 -15.87 17.79 7.00
C GLY A 173 -16.67 17.24 8.16
N ALA A 174 -16.11 16.30 8.92
CA ALA A 174 -16.79 15.72 10.08
C ALA A 174 -17.02 16.75 11.19
N VAL A 175 -16.05 17.64 11.46
CA VAL A 175 -16.22 18.72 12.44
C VAL A 175 -17.29 19.71 11.99
N ILE A 176 -17.28 20.09 10.70
CA ILE A 176 -18.32 20.97 10.13
C ILE A 176 -19.70 20.34 10.28
N ASN A 177 -19.84 19.03 10.01
CA ASN A 177 -21.10 18.31 10.18
C ASN A 177 -21.52 18.25 11.65
N ILE A 178 -20.65 17.79 12.57
CA ILE A 178 -20.98 17.70 14.01
C ILE A 178 -21.42 19.04 14.60
N VAL A 179 -20.78 20.15 14.22
CA VAL A 179 -21.14 21.49 14.70
C VAL A 179 -22.38 22.02 13.96
N GLY A 180 -22.50 21.72 12.67
CA GLY A 180 -23.60 22.18 11.82
C GLY A 180 -24.93 21.50 12.13
N ASP A 181 -24.91 20.21 12.48
CA ASP A 181 -26.12 19.40 12.71
C ASP A 181 -27.09 20.06 13.71
N PRO A 182 -26.71 20.40 14.96
CA PRO A 182 -27.67 20.98 15.90
C PRO A 182 -28.20 22.35 15.43
N LEU A 183 -27.37 23.15 14.77
CA LEU A 183 -27.77 24.47 14.25
C LEU A 183 -28.77 24.31 13.10
N CYS A 184 -28.44 23.49 12.10
CA CYS A 184 -29.28 23.29 10.93
C CYS A 184 -30.57 22.54 11.28
N ILE A 185 -30.52 21.54 12.17
CA ILE A 185 -31.70 20.80 12.62
C ILE A 185 -32.69 21.71 13.34
N SER A 186 -32.22 22.63 14.18
CA SER A 186 -33.13 23.57 14.87
C SER A 186 -33.92 24.49 13.94
N VAL A 187 -33.44 24.73 12.71
CA VAL A 187 -34.06 25.64 11.74
C VAL A 187 -34.86 24.88 10.68
N TRP A 188 -34.31 23.79 10.15
CA TRP A 188 -34.87 23.05 9.00
C TRP A 188 -35.30 21.62 9.32
N GLY A 189 -35.32 21.22 10.60
CA GLY A 189 -35.64 19.86 11.01
C GLY A 189 -34.73 18.83 10.34
N ILE A 190 -35.31 17.74 9.83
CA ILE A 190 -34.54 16.64 9.23
C ILE A 190 -33.75 17.07 7.98
N GLN A 191 -34.25 18.03 7.21
CA GLN A 191 -33.52 18.58 6.06
C GLN A 191 -32.25 19.30 6.51
N GLY A 192 -32.26 19.88 7.72
CA GLY A 192 -31.10 20.50 8.34
C GLY A 192 -29.94 19.54 8.54
N ALA A 193 -30.21 18.32 9.02
CA ALA A 193 -29.20 17.26 9.16
C ALA A 193 -28.58 16.90 7.79
N ALA A 194 -29.41 16.77 6.75
CA ALA A 194 -28.93 16.50 5.40
C ALA A 194 -28.04 17.65 4.87
N VAL A 195 -28.44 18.90 5.08
CA VAL A 195 -27.67 20.09 4.64
C VAL A 195 -26.31 20.15 5.33
N ALA A 196 -26.26 19.94 6.64
CA ALA A 196 -25.01 19.94 7.40
C ALA A 196 -24.06 18.81 6.93
N THR A 197 -24.61 17.62 6.69
CA THR A 197 -23.88 16.48 6.12
C THR A 197 -23.31 16.79 4.74
N VAL A 198 -24.15 17.28 3.82
CA VAL A 198 -23.75 17.61 2.44
C VAL A 198 -22.69 18.71 2.43
N PHE A 199 -22.84 19.73 3.28
CA PHE A 199 -21.87 20.82 3.36
C PHE A 199 -20.51 20.34 3.87
N GLY A 200 -20.47 19.52 4.93
CA GLY A 200 -19.22 18.92 5.43
C GLY A 200 -18.54 18.02 4.39
N GLN A 201 -19.31 17.22 3.65
CA GLN A 201 -18.80 16.40 2.56
C GLN A 201 -18.31 17.24 1.38
N PHE A 202 -18.99 18.35 1.06
CA PHE A 202 -18.59 19.24 -0.01
C PHE A 202 -17.27 19.95 0.30
N VAL A 203 -17.09 20.45 1.52
CA VAL A 203 -15.81 21.02 1.95
C VAL A 203 -14.69 19.96 1.89
N SER A 204 -14.97 18.73 2.35
CA SER A 204 -14.03 17.60 2.22
C SER A 204 -13.66 17.31 0.76
N PHE A 205 -14.65 17.35 -0.14
CA PHE A 205 -14.46 17.18 -1.58
C PHE A 205 -13.54 18.26 -2.14
N ILE A 206 -13.78 19.53 -1.81
CA ILE A 206 -12.95 20.65 -2.26
C ILE A 206 -11.49 20.51 -1.77
N ILE A 207 -11.27 20.07 -0.53
CA ILE A 207 -9.93 19.82 -0.02
C ILE A 207 -9.26 18.66 -0.79
N CYS A 208 -9.97 17.55 -1.00
CA CYS A 208 -9.48 16.38 -1.74
C CYS A 208 -9.18 16.69 -3.21
N ILE A 209 -10.07 17.38 -3.93
CA ILE A 209 -9.87 17.70 -5.36
C ILE A 209 -8.72 18.70 -5.54
N SER A 210 -8.54 19.63 -4.59
CA SER A 210 -7.40 20.55 -4.57
C SER A 210 -6.04 19.83 -4.47
N TYR A 211 -6.02 18.62 -3.90
CA TYR A 211 -4.82 17.79 -3.87
C TYR A 211 -4.33 17.38 -5.26
N LEU A 212 -5.22 17.26 -6.26
CA LEU A 212 -4.81 16.86 -7.61
C LEU A 212 -3.78 17.81 -8.24
N ARG A 213 -3.76 19.09 -7.83
CA ARG A 213 -2.76 20.07 -8.23
C ARG A 213 -1.43 19.94 -7.47
N LYS A 214 -1.44 19.26 -6.32
CA LYS A 214 -0.29 19.02 -5.42
C LYS A 214 0.22 17.59 -5.43
N SER A 215 -0.33 16.72 -6.31
CA SER A 215 0.04 15.31 -6.38
C SER A 215 1.55 15.14 -6.58
N LYS A 216 2.13 14.20 -5.83
CA LYS A 216 3.58 13.95 -5.81
C LYS A 216 4.02 13.10 -6.99
N THR A 217 3.13 12.25 -7.51
CA THR A 217 3.49 11.22 -8.50
C THR A 217 2.84 11.36 -9.87
N PHE A 218 1.75 12.12 -9.99
CA PHE A 218 1.05 12.30 -11.27
C PHE A 218 0.55 13.73 -11.46
N LYS A 219 0.34 14.14 -12.72
CA LYS A 219 -0.32 15.40 -13.07
C LYS A 219 -1.58 15.07 -13.86
N ILE A 220 -2.72 15.57 -13.40
CA ILE A 220 -4.00 15.39 -14.09
C ILE A 220 -4.14 16.46 -15.18
N SER A 221 -4.64 16.03 -16.33
CA SER A 221 -5.03 16.85 -17.47
C SER A 221 -6.39 16.38 -18.00
N LEU A 222 -7.02 17.14 -18.90
CA LEU A 222 -8.28 16.71 -19.54
C LEU A 222 -8.15 15.37 -20.26
N ASP A 223 -6.99 15.06 -20.86
CA ASP A 223 -6.71 13.75 -21.48
C ASP A 223 -6.77 12.59 -20.47
N SER A 224 -6.58 12.87 -19.18
CA SER A 224 -6.63 11.85 -18.13
C SER A 224 -8.03 11.26 -17.93
N PHE A 225 -9.07 12.00 -18.32
CA PHE A 225 -10.48 11.60 -18.19
C PHE A 225 -11.02 10.91 -19.46
N ARG A 226 -10.17 10.56 -20.43
CA ARG A 226 -10.62 9.79 -21.59
C ARG A 226 -10.91 8.34 -21.20
N PRO A 227 -12.12 7.81 -21.46
CA PRO A 227 -12.48 6.43 -21.13
C PRO A 227 -11.53 5.41 -21.77
N ASP A 228 -10.91 4.57 -20.94
CA ASP A 228 -10.09 3.42 -21.34
C ASP A 228 -10.58 2.17 -20.59
N PHE A 229 -11.33 1.34 -21.30
CA PHE A 229 -11.95 0.14 -20.72
C PHE A 229 -10.92 -0.92 -20.30
N LYS A 230 -9.78 -1.02 -20.99
CA LYS A 230 -8.74 -2.01 -20.69
C LYS A 230 -8.05 -1.66 -19.38
N LEU A 231 -7.74 -0.38 -19.20
CA LEU A 231 -7.15 0.15 -17.98
C LEU A 231 -8.13 0.03 -16.80
N THR A 232 -9.40 0.39 -17.03
CA THR A 232 -10.48 0.33 -16.05
C THR A 232 -10.72 -1.10 -15.56
N ARG A 233 -10.80 -2.10 -16.45
CA ARG A 233 -11.02 -3.51 -16.09
C ARG A 233 -9.98 -4.05 -15.09
N LYS A 234 -8.70 -3.68 -15.26
CA LYS A 234 -7.64 -4.10 -14.35
C LYS A 234 -7.84 -3.53 -12.94
N MET A 235 -8.23 -2.26 -12.82
CA MET A 235 -8.48 -1.59 -11.53
C MET A 235 -9.73 -2.12 -10.85
N MET A 236 -10.81 -2.28 -11.62
CA MET A 236 -12.08 -2.84 -11.16
C MET A 236 -11.88 -4.22 -10.51
N SER A 237 -11.03 -5.07 -11.09
CA SER A 237 -10.75 -6.39 -10.51
C SER A 237 -10.15 -6.34 -9.10
N LEU A 238 -9.39 -5.28 -8.78
CA LEU A 238 -8.84 -5.05 -7.45
C LEU A 238 -9.90 -4.47 -6.49
N GLY A 239 -10.77 -3.60 -7.00
CA GLY A 239 -11.88 -3.01 -6.27
C GLY A 239 -12.99 -3.99 -5.86
N THR A 240 -13.17 -5.08 -6.61
CA THR A 240 -14.26 -6.06 -6.39
C THR A 240 -14.32 -6.55 -4.95
N SER A 241 -13.16 -6.73 -4.30
CA SER A 241 -13.07 -7.14 -2.90
C SER A 241 -13.81 -6.20 -1.95
N SER A 242 -13.68 -4.88 -2.16
CA SER A 242 -14.29 -3.86 -1.31
C SER A 242 -15.80 -3.76 -1.54
N LEU A 243 -16.25 -3.79 -2.79
CA LEU A 243 -17.69 -3.81 -3.11
C LEU A 243 -18.38 -5.02 -2.51
N LEU A 244 -17.80 -6.20 -2.70
CA LEU A 244 -18.36 -7.46 -2.23
C LEU A 244 -18.46 -7.47 -0.69
N THR A 245 -17.47 -6.91 -0.01
CA THR A 245 -17.51 -6.74 1.45
C THR A 245 -18.71 -5.88 1.87
N GLN A 246 -18.97 -4.76 1.20
CA GLN A 246 -20.10 -3.90 1.56
C GLN A 246 -21.45 -4.57 1.29
N LEU A 247 -21.60 -5.25 0.15
CA LEU A 247 -22.82 -5.99 -0.17
C LEU A 247 -23.11 -7.09 0.86
N PHE A 248 -22.08 -7.85 1.26
CA PHE A 248 -22.26 -8.89 2.27
C PHE A 248 -22.57 -8.34 3.66
N ILE A 249 -22.01 -7.20 4.06
CA ILE A 249 -22.38 -6.54 5.33
C ILE A 249 -23.89 -6.23 5.35
N VAL A 250 -24.43 -5.68 4.24
CA VAL A 250 -25.87 -5.40 4.12
C VAL A 250 -26.69 -6.68 4.19
N ILE A 251 -26.32 -7.71 3.42
CA ILE A 251 -27.04 -9.00 3.39
C ILE A 251 -27.03 -9.67 4.77
N VAL A 252 -25.87 -9.73 5.43
CA VAL A 252 -25.73 -10.28 6.80
C VAL A 252 -26.65 -9.53 7.76
N THR A 253 -26.67 -8.20 7.69
CA THR A 253 -27.48 -7.37 8.59
C THR A 253 -28.97 -7.65 8.40
N ILE A 254 -29.45 -7.68 7.14
CA ILE A 254 -30.86 -7.96 6.83
C ILE A 254 -31.25 -9.36 7.31
N ILE A 255 -30.44 -10.38 7.00
CA ILE A 255 -30.73 -11.77 7.39
C ILE A 255 -30.75 -11.91 8.90
N ASN A 256 -29.76 -11.38 9.62
CA ASN A 256 -29.73 -11.46 11.07
C ASN A 256 -30.90 -10.72 11.71
N ASN A 257 -31.29 -9.53 11.21
CA ASN A 257 -32.47 -8.82 11.71
C ASN A 257 -33.74 -9.65 11.58
N ILE A 258 -33.99 -10.25 10.40
CA ILE A 258 -35.16 -11.11 10.17
C ILE A 258 -35.16 -12.31 11.12
N LEU A 259 -34.00 -12.95 11.32
CA LEU A 259 -33.88 -14.11 12.18
C LEU A 259 -34.03 -13.75 13.66
N LEU A 260 -33.48 -12.63 14.11
CA LEU A 260 -33.61 -12.15 15.49
C LEU A 260 -35.07 -11.85 15.84
N VAL A 261 -35.81 -11.19 14.94
CA VAL A 261 -37.26 -10.98 15.14
C VAL A 261 -38.00 -12.31 15.21
N LYS A 262 -37.76 -13.21 14.25
CA LYS A 262 -38.46 -14.50 14.15
C LYS A 262 -38.22 -15.42 15.35
N TYR A 263 -36.97 -15.57 15.78
CA TYR A 263 -36.62 -16.43 16.91
C TYR A 263 -36.77 -15.72 18.26
N GLY A 264 -36.59 -14.40 18.30
CA GLY A 264 -36.85 -13.57 19.47
C GLY A 264 -38.30 -13.62 19.91
N ALA A 265 -39.25 -13.47 18.97
CA ALA A 265 -40.69 -13.58 19.23
C ALA A 265 -41.12 -14.94 19.82
N ARG A 266 -40.29 -15.98 19.67
CA ARG A 266 -40.53 -17.34 20.21
C ARG A 266 -39.79 -17.61 21.52
N SER A 267 -39.04 -16.62 22.01
CA SER A 267 -38.23 -16.71 23.21
C SER A 267 -38.80 -15.84 24.33
N VAL A 268 -38.28 -16.00 25.54
CA VAL A 268 -38.65 -15.18 26.71
C VAL A 268 -38.33 -13.69 26.50
N TYR A 269 -37.45 -13.37 25.55
CA TYR A 269 -36.99 -12.00 25.28
C TYR A 269 -37.92 -11.19 24.36
N GLY A 270 -38.86 -11.84 23.67
CA GLY A 270 -39.65 -11.17 22.62
C GLY A 270 -38.81 -10.76 21.41
N ALA A 271 -39.44 -10.09 20.43
CA ALA A 271 -38.77 -9.69 19.19
C ALA A 271 -37.79 -8.52 19.37
N ASP A 272 -38.06 -7.63 20.33
CA ASP A 272 -37.39 -6.33 20.42
C ASP A 272 -36.05 -6.40 21.12
N ILE A 273 -35.96 -7.11 22.26
CA ILE A 273 -34.71 -7.22 23.05
C ILE A 273 -33.55 -7.75 22.19
N PRO A 274 -33.68 -8.87 21.44
CA PRO A 274 -32.58 -9.40 20.65
C PRO A 274 -32.16 -8.49 19.51
N LEU A 275 -33.11 -7.80 18.87
CA LEU A 275 -32.84 -6.86 17.80
C LEU A 275 -32.06 -5.64 18.33
N SER A 276 -32.52 -5.04 19.43
CA SER A 276 -31.85 -3.89 20.07
C SER A 276 -30.45 -4.25 20.56
N ALA A 277 -30.27 -5.42 21.20
CA ALA A 277 -28.96 -5.88 21.65
C ALA A 277 -27.99 -6.07 20.47
N PHE A 278 -28.46 -6.63 19.35
CA PHE A 278 -27.64 -6.81 18.15
C PHE A 278 -27.16 -5.48 17.57
N VAL A 279 -27.98 -4.43 17.56
CA VAL A 279 -27.57 -3.09 17.11
C VAL A 279 -26.39 -2.57 17.92
N VAL A 280 -26.44 -2.65 19.25
CA VAL A 280 -25.35 -2.22 20.14
C VAL A 280 -24.07 -3.03 19.87
N ILE A 281 -24.19 -4.35 19.79
CA ILE A 281 -23.06 -5.26 19.51
C ILE A 281 -22.41 -4.91 18.16
N MET A 282 -23.21 -4.61 17.13
CA MET A 282 -22.69 -4.26 15.81
C MET A 282 -21.98 -2.90 15.78
N LYS A 283 -22.41 -1.91 16.59
CA LYS A 283 -21.68 -0.64 16.73
C LYS A 283 -20.31 -0.86 17.38
N LEU A 284 -20.24 -1.66 18.44
CA LEU A 284 -18.97 -2.03 19.09
C LEU A 284 -18.05 -2.80 18.14
N PHE A 285 -18.61 -3.77 17.41
CA PHE A 285 -17.90 -4.53 16.36
C PHE A 285 -17.29 -3.59 15.31
N GLN A 286 -18.05 -2.61 14.83
CA GLN A 286 -17.60 -1.67 13.79
C GLN A 286 -16.43 -0.79 14.25
N ILE A 287 -16.42 -0.35 15.51
CA ILE A 287 -15.31 0.42 16.09
C ILE A 287 -14.01 -0.39 16.02
N VAL A 288 -14.03 -1.64 16.51
CA VAL A 288 -12.84 -2.51 16.49
C VAL A 288 -12.39 -2.80 15.06
N LEU A 289 -13.35 -3.08 14.17
CA LEU A 289 -13.06 -3.36 12.77
C LEU A 289 -12.44 -2.15 12.06
N ASN A 290 -12.90 -0.93 12.33
CA ASN A 290 -12.34 0.30 11.76
C ASN A 290 -10.88 0.52 12.17
N ILE A 291 -10.49 0.15 13.40
CA ILE A 291 -9.09 0.22 13.85
C ILE A 291 -8.25 -0.77 13.04
N ALA A 292 -8.69 -2.03 12.95
CA ALA A 292 -7.97 -3.08 12.22
C ALA A 292 -7.84 -2.77 10.72
N ILE A 293 -8.93 -2.34 10.07
CA ILE A 293 -8.94 -1.91 8.67
C ILE A 293 -8.05 -0.67 8.49
N GLY A 294 -8.05 0.28 9.43
CA GLY A 294 -7.19 1.46 9.38
C GLY A 294 -5.69 1.12 9.33
N ILE A 295 -5.26 0.10 10.07
CA ILE A 295 -3.90 -0.44 10.01
C ILE A 295 -3.59 -1.00 8.60
N ALA A 296 -4.50 -1.82 8.06
CA ALA A 296 -4.29 -2.46 6.75
C ALA A 296 -4.31 -1.45 5.59
N VAL A 297 -5.28 -0.53 5.57
CA VAL A 297 -5.40 0.54 4.56
C VAL A 297 -4.23 1.53 4.65
N GLY A 298 -3.71 1.79 5.86
CA GLY A 298 -2.47 2.54 6.04
C GLY A 298 -1.25 1.81 5.47
N ALA A 299 -1.18 0.49 5.61
CA ALA A 299 -0.10 -0.31 5.05
C ALA A 299 -0.16 -0.47 3.53
N GLN A 300 -1.36 -0.41 2.93
CA GLN A 300 -1.62 -0.70 1.52
C GLN A 300 -0.69 0.05 0.53
N PRO A 301 -0.46 1.37 0.65
CA PRO A 301 0.46 2.09 -0.23
C PRO A 301 1.91 1.58 -0.14
N ILE A 302 2.35 1.26 1.08
CA ILE A 302 3.71 0.83 1.37
C ILE A 302 3.91 -0.58 0.81
N VAL A 303 2.95 -1.49 1.07
CA VAL A 303 2.96 -2.87 0.58
C VAL A 303 2.94 -2.91 -0.94
N GLY A 304 2.02 -2.16 -1.57
CA GLY A 304 1.88 -2.10 -3.02
C GLY A 304 3.17 -1.61 -3.70
N TYR A 305 3.76 -0.52 -3.20
CA TYR A 305 5.02 0.01 -3.71
C TYR A 305 6.18 -0.99 -3.59
N ASN A 306 6.39 -1.55 -2.40
CA ASN A 306 7.51 -2.47 -2.16
C ASN A 306 7.36 -3.78 -2.95
N TYR A 307 6.12 -4.26 -3.13
CA TYR A 307 5.84 -5.42 -3.97
C TYR A 307 6.09 -5.12 -5.46
N GLY A 308 5.67 -3.94 -5.94
CA GLY A 308 5.97 -3.47 -7.30
C GLY A 308 7.47 -3.31 -7.56
N ALA A 309 8.21 -2.83 -6.57
CA ALA A 309 9.67 -2.66 -6.58
C ALA A 309 10.46 -3.95 -6.34
N LYS A 310 9.77 -5.10 -6.24
CA LYS A 310 10.37 -6.42 -5.93
C LYS A 310 11.16 -6.48 -4.61
N GLN A 311 10.88 -5.58 -3.67
CA GLN A 311 11.47 -5.55 -2.33
C GLN A 311 10.73 -6.52 -1.38
N TYR A 312 10.76 -7.81 -1.71
CA TYR A 312 9.95 -8.85 -1.05
C TYR A 312 10.24 -9.02 0.44
N ASP A 313 11.48 -8.78 0.89
CA ASP A 313 11.84 -8.75 2.31
C ASP A 313 11.03 -7.72 3.10
N ARG A 314 10.90 -6.52 2.55
CA ARG A 314 10.13 -5.44 3.16
C ARG A 314 8.63 -5.74 3.15
N VAL A 315 8.13 -6.39 2.09
CA VAL A 315 6.75 -6.87 2.02
C VAL A 315 6.45 -7.88 3.13
N LYS A 316 7.34 -8.85 3.38
CA LYS A 316 7.23 -9.81 4.49
C LYS A 316 7.27 -9.13 5.86
N GLN A 317 8.16 -8.15 6.05
CA GLN A 317 8.24 -7.38 7.30
C GLN A 317 6.97 -6.56 7.55
N LEU A 318 6.42 -5.91 6.51
CA LEU A 318 5.14 -5.20 6.57
C LEU A 318 4.02 -6.13 7.01
N LEU A 319 3.89 -7.29 6.37
CA LEU A 319 2.86 -8.28 6.72
C LEU A 319 2.95 -8.68 8.20
N LYS A 320 4.16 -9.00 8.69
CA LYS A 320 4.37 -9.33 10.11
C LYS A 320 3.96 -8.20 11.05
N LEU A 321 4.31 -6.95 10.73
CA LEU A 321 3.97 -5.80 11.56
C LEU A 321 2.46 -5.53 11.57
N VAL A 322 1.82 -5.59 10.41
CA VAL A 322 0.37 -5.42 10.26
C VAL A 322 -0.36 -6.49 11.07
N LEU A 323 0.01 -7.78 10.92
CA LEU A 323 -0.59 -8.87 11.70
C LEU A 323 -0.34 -8.71 13.20
N LYS A 324 0.87 -8.31 13.62
CA LYS A 324 1.20 -8.08 15.02
C LYS A 324 0.32 -7.01 15.66
N TRP A 325 0.19 -5.84 15.02
CA TRP A 325 -0.60 -4.74 15.56
C TRP A 325 -2.10 -5.03 15.53
N THR A 326 -2.59 -5.67 14.46
CA THR A 326 -3.98 -6.16 14.40
C THR A 326 -4.25 -7.18 15.50
N ALA A 327 -3.30 -8.08 15.79
CA ALA A 327 -3.45 -9.06 16.85
C ALA A 327 -3.51 -8.40 18.24
N ILE A 328 -2.65 -7.41 18.50
CA ILE A 328 -2.69 -6.64 19.75
C ILE A 328 -4.06 -5.97 19.93
N VAL A 329 -4.56 -5.28 18.91
CA VAL A 329 -5.88 -4.63 18.96
C VAL A 329 -6.98 -5.66 19.22
N GLY A 330 -6.99 -6.76 18.46
CA GLY A 330 -8.00 -7.81 18.61
C GLY A 330 -7.99 -8.43 20.01
N THR A 331 -6.83 -8.81 20.53
CA THR A 331 -6.70 -9.39 21.87
C THR A 331 -7.11 -8.42 22.98
N VAL A 332 -6.70 -7.15 22.89
CA VAL A 332 -7.11 -6.13 23.88
C VAL A 332 -8.62 -5.95 23.86
N CYS A 333 -9.24 -5.83 22.69
CA CYS A 333 -10.69 -5.69 22.58
C CYS A 333 -11.44 -6.93 23.08
N THR A 334 -11.01 -8.14 22.73
CA THR A 334 -11.58 -9.39 23.28
C THR A 334 -11.51 -9.40 24.81
N ALA A 335 -10.34 -9.08 25.38
CA ALA A 335 -10.17 -9.06 26.83
C ALA A 335 -11.11 -8.04 27.50
N LEU A 336 -11.26 -6.85 26.92
CA LEU A 336 -12.17 -5.82 27.44
C LEU A 336 -13.64 -6.26 27.38
N PHE A 337 -14.09 -6.84 26.28
CA PHE A 337 -15.48 -7.28 26.12
C PHE A 337 -15.82 -8.48 27.00
N GLU A 338 -14.86 -9.37 27.27
CA GLU A 338 -15.08 -10.50 28.19
C GLU A 338 -15.06 -10.05 29.66
N ALA A 339 -14.11 -9.17 30.03
CA ALA A 339 -13.93 -8.73 31.41
C ALA A 339 -15.01 -7.73 31.86
N ALA A 340 -15.43 -6.79 31.00
CA ALA A 340 -16.33 -5.70 31.36
C ALA A 340 -17.47 -5.46 30.34
N PRO A 341 -18.23 -6.50 29.92
CA PRO A 341 -19.29 -6.35 28.90
C PRO A 341 -20.38 -5.37 29.33
N LYS A 342 -20.76 -5.39 30.62
CA LYS A 342 -21.80 -4.54 31.20
C LYS A 342 -21.51 -3.05 30.98
N MET A 343 -20.25 -2.63 31.11
CA MET A 343 -19.84 -1.24 30.90
C MET A 343 -20.20 -0.79 29.47
N PHE A 344 -19.88 -1.60 28.47
CA PHE A 344 -20.14 -1.27 27.07
C PHE A 344 -21.63 -1.28 26.72
N ILE A 345 -22.42 -2.20 27.28
CA ILE A 345 -23.87 -2.22 27.07
C ILE A 345 -24.53 -1.00 27.71
N LEU A 346 -24.16 -0.64 28.94
CA LEU A 346 -24.76 0.50 29.66
C LEU A 346 -24.48 1.85 28.98
N MET A 347 -23.39 1.99 28.22
CA MET A 347 -23.13 3.20 27.43
C MET A 347 -24.23 3.52 26.40
N PHE A 348 -25.01 2.52 25.99
CA PHE A 348 -26.09 2.66 25.01
C PHE A 348 -27.50 2.66 25.65
N GLY A 349 -27.57 2.61 26.98
CA GLY A 349 -28.83 2.47 27.71
C GLY A 349 -29.28 1.00 27.86
N ALA A 350 -30.01 0.74 28.95
CA ALA A 350 -30.60 -0.57 29.22
C ALA A 350 -31.95 -0.37 29.91
N ASP A 351 -33.03 -0.84 29.27
CA ASP A 351 -34.40 -0.56 29.71
C ASP A 351 -34.95 -1.64 30.67
N SER A 352 -34.24 -2.76 30.84
CA SER A 352 -34.61 -3.82 31.78
C SER A 352 -33.42 -4.72 32.14
N GLU A 353 -33.53 -5.42 33.27
CA GLU A 353 -32.56 -6.44 33.69
C GLU A 353 -32.51 -7.60 32.68
N LEU A 354 -33.67 -8.01 32.14
CA LEU A 354 -33.78 -9.04 31.09
C LEU A 354 -33.02 -8.67 29.81
N TYR A 355 -33.10 -7.41 29.37
CA TYR A 355 -32.32 -6.91 28.24
C TYR A 355 -30.82 -6.96 28.54
N LEU A 356 -30.42 -6.51 29.74
CA LEU A 356 -29.02 -6.42 30.12
C LEU A 356 -28.36 -7.81 30.14
N ASP A 357 -29.03 -8.81 30.73
CA ASP A 357 -28.55 -10.18 30.78
C ASP A 357 -28.41 -10.79 29.38
N PHE A 358 -29.41 -10.57 28.52
CA PHE A 358 -29.35 -11.04 27.14
C PHE A 358 -28.20 -10.38 26.37
N ALA A 359 -28.10 -9.05 26.42
CA ALA A 359 -27.12 -8.27 25.69
C ALA A 359 -25.69 -8.60 26.14
N ILE A 360 -25.43 -8.76 27.44
CA ILE A 360 -24.11 -9.16 27.97
C ILE A 360 -23.70 -10.53 27.44
N ASN A 361 -24.59 -11.52 27.52
CA ASN A 361 -24.31 -12.87 27.05
C ASN A 361 -24.04 -12.89 25.54
N CYS A 362 -24.87 -12.22 24.76
CA CYS A 362 -24.72 -12.14 23.30
C CYS A 362 -23.48 -11.34 22.87
N LEU A 363 -23.09 -10.30 23.61
CA LEU A 363 -21.86 -9.54 23.35
C LEU A 363 -20.62 -10.43 23.49
N ARG A 364 -20.53 -11.18 24.60
CA ARG A 364 -19.44 -12.14 24.83
C ARG A 364 -19.36 -13.17 23.70
N ILE A 365 -20.49 -13.80 23.37
CA ILE A 365 -20.56 -14.81 22.30
C ILE A 365 -20.10 -14.22 20.97
N TYR A 366 -20.71 -13.12 20.53
CA TYR A 366 -20.51 -12.56 19.19
C TYR A 366 -19.09 -12.01 18.99
N LEU A 367 -18.48 -11.44 20.04
CA LEU A 367 -17.15 -10.81 19.96
C LEU A 367 -16.01 -11.68 20.52
N SER A 368 -16.29 -12.89 21.00
CA SER A 368 -15.30 -13.83 21.55
C SER A 368 -14.11 -14.08 20.61
N LEU A 369 -14.33 -14.15 19.30
CA LEU A 369 -13.31 -14.38 18.28
C LEU A 369 -13.08 -13.17 17.35
N ILE A 370 -13.36 -11.94 17.81
CA ILE A 370 -13.17 -10.71 17.02
C ILE A 370 -11.75 -10.56 16.47
N LEU A 371 -10.74 -11.05 17.20
CA LEU A 371 -9.36 -11.16 16.74
C LEU A 371 -9.25 -11.86 15.38
N PHE A 372 -9.94 -12.98 15.20
CA PHE A 372 -9.90 -13.77 13.97
C PHE A 372 -10.54 -13.00 12.83
N THR A 373 -11.67 -12.32 13.06
CA THR A 373 -12.30 -11.45 12.06
C THR A 373 -11.33 -10.34 11.62
N CYS A 374 -10.67 -9.68 12.57
CA CYS A 374 -9.71 -8.61 12.27
C CYS A 374 -8.52 -9.12 11.44
N LEU A 375 -7.92 -10.24 11.83
CA LEU A 375 -6.81 -10.86 11.08
C LEU A 375 -7.24 -11.28 9.67
N GLN A 376 -8.43 -11.88 9.55
CA GLN A 376 -9.04 -12.31 8.29
C GLN A 376 -9.17 -11.13 7.32
N LYS A 377 -9.84 -10.04 7.74
CA LYS A 377 -10.08 -8.86 6.90
C LYS A 377 -8.77 -8.17 6.50
N VAL A 378 -7.82 -8.05 7.42
CA VAL A 378 -6.50 -7.49 7.15
C VAL A 378 -5.70 -8.32 6.12
N CYS A 379 -5.78 -9.65 6.16
CA CYS A 379 -5.16 -10.52 5.16
C CYS A 379 -5.78 -10.32 3.75
N ALA A 380 -7.09 -10.17 3.67
CA ALA A 380 -7.79 -9.87 2.41
C ALA A 380 -7.32 -8.53 1.81
N ILE A 381 -7.24 -7.47 2.62
CA ILE A 381 -6.72 -6.14 2.20
C ILE A 381 -5.26 -6.24 1.76
N PHE A 382 -4.44 -7.06 2.44
CA PHE A 382 -3.05 -7.29 2.06
C PHE A 382 -2.94 -7.92 0.65
N LEU A 383 -3.74 -8.95 0.35
CA LEU A 383 -3.79 -9.56 -0.99
C LEU A 383 -4.23 -8.57 -2.07
N GLN A 384 -5.20 -7.70 -1.75
CA GLN A 384 -5.63 -6.62 -2.63
C GLN A 384 -4.47 -5.65 -2.91
N SER A 385 -3.72 -5.28 -1.88
CA SER A 385 -2.60 -4.32 -1.94
C SER A 385 -1.46 -4.78 -2.85
N ILE A 386 -1.19 -6.09 -2.93
CA ILE A 386 -0.17 -6.66 -3.82
C ILE A 386 -0.70 -7.02 -5.22
N GLY A 387 -1.97 -6.73 -5.52
CA GLY A 387 -2.55 -6.95 -6.83
C GLY A 387 -3.14 -8.35 -7.09
N HIS A 388 -3.32 -9.18 -6.05
CA HIS A 388 -3.83 -10.56 -6.20
C HIS A 388 -5.37 -10.61 -6.10
N ALA A 389 -6.06 -9.90 -7.00
CA ALA A 389 -7.52 -9.79 -7.06
C ALA A 389 -8.27 -11.13 -6.91
N LYS A 390 -7.80 -12.17 -7.63
CA LYS A 390 -8.43 -13.52 -7.66
C LYS A 390 -8.46 -14.21 -6.29
N ALA A 391 -7.53 -13.87 -5.40
CA ALA A 391 -7.51 -14.40 -4.03
C ALA A 391 -8.16 -13.41 -3.05
N ALA A 392 -7.98 -12.11 -3.25
CA ALA A 392 -8.50 -11.07 -2.35
C ALA A 392 -10.03 -11.06 -2.25
N ALA A 393 -10.73 -11.04 -3.39
CA ALA A 393 -12.19 -10.93 -3.43
C ALA A 393 -12.94 -12.11 -2.77
N PRO A 394 -12.64 -13.39 -3.08
CA PRO A 394 -13.30 -14.49 -2.38
C PRO A 394 -12.91 -14.54 -0.90
N LEU A 395 -11.67 -14.19 -0.55
CA LEU A 395 -11.23 -14.19 0.84
C LEU A 395 -11.94 -13.10 1.65
N SER A 396 -12.16 -11.89 1.10
CA SER A 396 -12.86 -10.81 1.82
C SER A 396 -14.33 -11.14 2.12
N ALA A 397 -14.96 -11.90 1.23
CA ALA A 397 -16.35 -12.38 1.35
C ALA A 397 -16.52 -13.62 2.22
N LEU A 398 -15.47 -14.46 2.34
CA LEU A 398 -15.55 -15.80 2.92
C LEU A 398 -16.26 -15.82 4.28
N ARG A 399 -15.81 -14.96 5.20
CA ARG A 399 -16.37 -14.90 6.56
C ARG A 399 -17.86 -14.55 6.55
N ASP A 400 -18.26 -13.60 5.71
CA ASP A 400 -19.63 -13.12 5.70
C ASP A 400 -20.57 -14.12 5.01
N VAL A 401 -20.09 -14.84 3.99
CA VAL A 401 -20.82 -15.98 3.41
C VAL A 401 -21.02 -17.09 4.45
N LEU A 402 -19.96 -17.46 5.19
CA LEU A 402 -20.06 -18.46 6.25
C LEU A 402 -21.03 -18.01 7.34
N LEU A 403 -20.97 -16.74 7.75
CA LEU A 403 -21.89 -16.18 8.73
C LEU A 403 -23.34 -16.30 8.27
N ILE A 404 -23.66 -15.97 7.01
CA ILE A 404 -25.01 -16.12 6.46
C ILE A 404 -25.47 -17.59 6.55
N LEU A 405 -24.64 -18.53 6.09
CA LEU A 405 -24.99 -19.94 6.07
C LEU A 405 -25.23 -20.49 7.49
N ILE A 406 -24.38 -20.11 8.44
CA ILE A 406 -24.50 -20.58 9.83
C ILE A 406 -25.67 -19.89 10.53
N SER A 407 -25.91 -18.59 10.31
CA SER A 407 -27.08 -17.87 10.85
C SER A 407 -28.40 -18.50 10.41
N LEU A 408 -28.50 -19.07 9.22
CA LEU A 408 -29.72 -19.74 8.75
C LEU A 408 -29.98 -21.10 9.44
N VAL A 409 -28.94 -21.71 10.03
CA VAL A 409 -28.97 -23.07 10.60
C VAL A 409 -28.92 -23.06 12.12
N ALA A 410 -27.96 -22.36 12.73
CA ALA A 410 -27.70 -22.39 14.17
C ALA A 410 -28.90 -22.03 15.06
N PRO A 411 -29.76 -21.05 14.72
CA PRO A 411 -30.94 -20.72 15.52
C PRO A 411 -31.98 -21.84 15.62
N ARG A 412 -31.97 -22.80 14.68
CA ARG A 412 -32.86 -23.97 14.74
C ARG A 412 -32.50 -24.89 15.91
N LEU A 413 -31.24 -24.84 16.38
CA LEU A 413 -30.73 -25.70 17.46
C LEU A 413 -30.58 -24.92 18.78
N LEU A 414 -30.16 -23.65 18.71
CA LEU A 414 -29.80 -22.83 19.88
C LEU A 414 -30.79 -21.68 20.14
N GLY A 415 -31.92 -21.65 19.43
CA GLY A 415 -32.90 -20.57 19.51
C GLY A 415 -32.29 -19.23 19.09
N VAL A 416 -32.77 -18.12 19.67
CA VAL A 416 -32.34 -16.77 19.29
C VAL A 416 -30.83 -16.54 19.49
N THR A 417 -30.22 -17.17 20.50
CA THR A 417 -28.77 -17.06 20.76
C THR A 417 -27.93 -17.69 19.64
N GLY A 418 -28.51 -18.62 18.87
CA GLY A 418 -27.86 -19.24 17.72
C GLY A 418 -27.45 -18.25 16.62
N VAL A 419 -28.15 -17.11 16.51
CA VAL A 419 -27.76 -16.03 15.57
C VAL A 419 -26.41 -15.43 15.98
N PHE A 420 -26.15 -15.30 17.28
CA PHE A 420 -24.91 -14.74 17.80
C PHE A 420 -23.76 -15.75 17.75
N TRP A 421 -24.04 -17.03 18.01
CA TRP A 421 -23.07 -18.12 17.86
C TRP A 421 -22.57 -18.30 16.41
N ALA A 422 -23.34 -17.85 15.42
CA ALA A 422 -22.93 -17.92 14.03
C ALA A 422 -21.62 -17.15 13.74
N ALA A 423 -21.37 -16.04 14.44
CA ALA A 423 -20.17 -15.22 14.27
C ALA A 423 -18.86 -15.96 14.64
N PRO A 424 -18.65 -16.43 15.88
CA PRO A 424 -17.41 -17.11 16.24
C PRO A 424 -17.17 -18.38 15.42
N ILE A 425 -18.23 -19.12 15.05
CA ILE A 425 -18.09 -20.30 14.17
C ILE A 425 -17.59 -19.87 12.77
N ALA A 426 -18.19 -18.83 12.18
CA ALA A 426 -17.75 -18.29 10.90
C ALA A 426 -16.31 -17.75 10.97
N ASP A 427 -15.94 -17.08 12.06
CA ASP A 427 -14.61 -16.52 12.28
C ASP A 427 -13.54 -17.61 12.37
N ALA A 428 -13.81 -18.69 13.12
CA ALA A 428 -12.90 -19.83 13.23
C ALA A 428 -12.66 -20.51 11.86
N LEU A 429 -13.74 -20.80 11.12
CA LEU A 429 -13.65 -21.43 9.80
C LEU A 429 -12.95 -20.52 8.77
N ALA A 430 -13.29 -19.22 8.75
CA ALA A 430 -12.66 -18.26 7.85
C ALA A 430 -11.17 -18.08 8.15
N MET A 431 -10.77 -18.13 9.43
CA MET A 431 -9.37 -18.03 9.84
C MET A 431 -8.55 -19.22 9.35
N VAL A 432 -9.09 -20.44 9.38
CA VAL A 432 -8.39 -21.64 8.85
C VAL A 432 -8.07 -21.47 7.37
N VAL A 433 -9.06 -21.09 6.55
CA VAL A 433 -8.86 -20.86 5.12
C VAL A 433 -7.88 -19.70 4.87
N THR A 434 -8.00 -18.62 5.65
CA THR A 434 -7.09 -17.48 5.58
C THR A 434 -5.65 -17.90 5.86
N ALA A 435 -5.41 -18.69 6.91
CA ALA A 435 -4.08 -19.19 7.22
C ALA A 435 -3.50 -20.01 6.05
N ILE A 436 -4.29 -20.90 5.44
CA ILE A 436 -3.87 -21.68 4.27
C ILE A 436 -3.48 -20.77 3.10
N VAL A 437 -4.31 -19.78 2.77
CA VAL A 437 -4.04 -18.84 1.66
C VAL A 437 -2.78 -18.02 1.94
N MET A 438 -2.60 -17.55 3.17
CA MET A 438 -1.44 -16.74 3.55
C MET A 438 -0.15 -17.55 3.61
N LEU A 439 -0.19 -18.82 4.03
CA LEU A 439 0.96 -19.74 3.96
C LEU A 439 1.38 -20.00 2.52
N ARG A 440 0.43 -20.21 1.61
CA ARG A 440 0.70 -20.35 0.17
C ARG A 440 1.30 -19.07 -0.43
N LEU A 441 0.78 -17.91 -0.03
CA LEU A 441 1.34 -16.62 -0.43
C LEU A 441 2.78 -16.45 0.07
N TRP A 442 3.05 -16.79 1.33
CA TRP A 442 4.38 -16.71 1.92
C TRP A 442 5.39 -17.54 1.15
N LYS A 443 5.04 -18.80 0.82
CA LYS A 443 5.87 -19.69 0.00
C LYS A 443 6.12 -19.09 -1.39
N LYS A 444 5.09 -18.52 -2.02
CA LYS A 444 5.21 -17.87 -3.33
C LYS A 444 6.12 -16.64 -3.32
N ILE A 445 6.03 -15.80 -2.28
CA ILE A 445 6.92 -14.63 -2.12
C ILE A 445 8.37 -15.08 -1.93
N ASN A 446 8.62 -16.11 -1.12
CA ASN A 446 9.97 -16.67 -0.95
C ASN A 446 10.55 -17.20 -2.27
N GLN A 447 9.73 -17.88 -3.08
CA GLN A 447 10.15 -18.34 -4.42
C GLN A 447 10.48 -17.16 -5.35
N MET A 448 9.67 -16.10 -5.34
CA MET A 448 9.94 -14.90 -6.15
C MET A 448 11.24 -14.21 -5.72
N GLU A 449 11.50 -14.16 -4.42
CA GLU A 449 12.73 -13.61 -3.85
C GLU A 449 13.95 -14.45 -4.23
N GLN A 450 13.85 -15.78 -4.14
CA GLN A 450 14.90 -16.71 -4.57
C GLN A 450 15.17 -16.59 -6.08
N ASN A 451 14.14 -16.54 -6.91
CA ASN A 451 14.30 -16.35 -8.36
C ASN A 451 14.92 -14.99 -8.68
N ASN A 452 14.55 -13.95 -7.94
CA ASN A 452 15.15 -12.62 -8.09
C ASN A 452 16.62 -12.63 -7.66
N ALA A 453 16.99 -13.37 -6.61
CA ALA A 453 18.38 -13.58 -6.21
C ALA A 453 19.16 -14.41 -7.25
N GLN A 454 18.55 -15.48 -7.79
CA GLN A 454 19.14 -16.34 -8.82
C GLN A 454 19.35 -15.62 -10.16
N GLN A 455 18.53 -14.62 -10.49
CA GLN A 455 18.75 -13.76 -11.66
C GLN A 455 20.02 -12.89 -11.51
N PHE A 456 20.55 -12.77 -10.28
CA PHE A 456 21.79 -12.09 -9.94
C PHE A 456 22.89 -13.04 -9.43
N THR A 457 22.72 -14.37 -9.53
CA THR A 457 23.83 -15.30 -9.23
C THR A 457 24.96 -15.07 -10.22
N LEU A 458 26.18 -14.96 -9.68
CA LEU A 458 27.41 -14.87 -10.44
C LEU A 458 27.43 -16.01 -11.48
N PRO A 459 27.77 -15.74 -12.76
CA PRO A 459 28.09 -16.84 -13.66
C PRO A 459 29.22 -17.64 -13.03
N GLN A 460 28.92 -18.86 -12.56
CA GLN A 460 29.94 -19.84 -12.24
C GLN A 460 30.39 -20.45 -13.57
N MET A 461 31.22 -19.71 -14.30
CA MET A 461 32.03 -20.35 -15.33
C MET A 461 33.25 -20.93 -14.61
N PRO A 462 33.58 -22.22 -14.80
CA PRO A 462 34.84 -22.75 -14.30
C PRO A 462 35.98 -22.02 -15.00
N THR A 463 36.60 -21.06 -14.32
CA THR A 463 37.77 -20.35 -14.85
C THR A 463 39.03 -20.92 -14.23
N GLN A 464 40.09 -21.04 -15.04
CA GLN A 464 41.40 -21.42 -14.56
C GLN A 464 42.03 -20.25 -13.77
N LYS A 465 42.93 -20.56 -12.83
CA LYS A 465 43.83 -19.55 -12.23
C LYS A 465 44.60 -18.86 -13.36
N GLY A 466 44.49 -17.55 -13.47
CA GLY A 466 45.06 -16.82 -14.60
C GLY A 466 45.12 -15.32 -14.34
N THR A 467 44.12 -14.56 -14.77
CA THR A 467 44.22 -13.08 -14.81
C THR A 467 42.96 -12.38 -14.34
N VAL A 468 43.16 -11.39 -13.47
CA VAL A 468 42.08 -10.55 -12.92
C VAL A 468 42.20 -9.16 -13.52
N ILE A 469 41.18 -8.71 -14.23
CA ILE A 469 41.22 -7.44 -14.97
C ILE A 469 40.29 -6.46 -14.27
N THR A 470 40.81 -5.36 -13.75
CA THR A 470 39.97 -4.32 -13.14
C THR A 470 39.78 -3.16 -14.09
N ILE A 471 38.56 -2.63 -14.21
CA ILE A 471 38.24 -1.51 -15.09
C ILE A 471 37.65 -0.33 -14.31
N SER A 472 38.45 0.73 -14.20
CA SER A 472 38.01 2.07 -13.81
C SER A 472 37.61 2.87 -15.06
N ARG A 473 36.63 3.77 -14.93
CA ARG A 473 36.10 4.49 -16.11
C ARG A 473 35.35 5.76 -15.79
N GLU A 474 35.45 6.70 -16.72
CA GLU A 474 34.65 7.90 -16.76
C GLU A 474 33.19 7.64 -17.17
N HIS A 475 32.24 8.48 -16.73
CA HIS A 475 30.83 8.34 -17.07
C HIS A 475 30.57 8.69 -18.55
N GLY A 476 29.96 7.80 -19.32
CA GLY A 476 29.75 8.02 -20.75
C GLY A 476 30.90 7.58 -21.66
N SER A 477 31.99 7.02 -21.12
CA SER A 477 33.08 6.40 -21.90
C SER A 477 32.71 5.05 -22.52
N GLY A 478 31.59 4.45 -22.10
CA GLY A 478 31.25 3.08 -22.54
C GLY A 478 32.08 1.98 -21.89
N GLY A 479 32.89 2.28 -20.86
CA GLY A 479 33.75 1.29 -20.20
C GLY A 479 33.02 0.05 -19.63
N LYS A 480 31.71 0.15 -19.33
CA LYS A 480 30.90 -1.02 -18.96
C LYS A 480 30.81 -2.03 -20.11
N LEU A 481 30.51 -1.56 -21.32
CA LEU A 481 30.39 -2.40 -22.52
C LEU A 481 31.75 -2.94 -22.94
N ILE A 482 32.81 -2.12 -22.87
CA ILE A 482 34.18 -2.57 -23.17
C ILE A 482 34.57 -3.74 -22.25
N GLY A 483 34.31 -3.64 -20.95
CA GLY A 483 34.59 -4.74 -20.02
C GLY A 483 33.74 -5.99 -20.26
N GLN A 484 32.51 -5.82 -20.73
CA GLN A 484 31.59 -6.90 -21.10
C GLN A 484 32.15 -7.67 -22.31
N LEU A 485 32.45 -6.93 -23.37
CA LEU A 485 32.98 -7.46 -24.62
C LEU A 485 34.36 -8.10 -24.45
N LEU A 486 35.22 -7.50 -23.61
CA LEU A 486 36.52 -8.06 -23.26
C LEU A 486 36.36 -9.42 -22.56
N ALA A 487 35.44 -9.50 -21.59
CA ALA A 487 35.17 -10.73 -20.87
C ALA A 487 34.64 -11.83 -21.81
N ASP A 488 33.73 -11.48 -22.72
CA ASP A 488 33.20 -12.39 -23.74
C ASP A 488 34.32 -12.90 -24.68
N LYS A 489 35.23 -12.02 -25.12
CA LYS A 489 36.37 -12.39 -25.97
C LYS A 489 37.36 -13.32 -25.27
N LEU A 490 37.56 -13.14 -23.97
CA LEU A 490 38.48 -13.93 -23.16
C LEU A 490 37.83 -15.20 -22.58
N GLY A 491 36.51 -15.37 -22.72
CA GLY A 491 35.78 -16.51 -22.15
C GLY A 491 35.77 -16.52 -20.62
N ILE A 492 35.78 -15.34 -19.98
CA ILE A 492 35.82 -15.19 -18.51
C ILE A 492 34.61 -14.36 -18.01
N PRO A 493 34.20 -14.49 -16.73
CA PRO A 493 33.07 -13.73 -16.19
C PRO A 493 33.40 -12.24 -16.01
N CYS A 494 32.39 -11.39 -16.25
CA CYS A 494 32.44 -9.95 -15.99
C CYS A 494 31.56 -9.56 -14.80
N TYR A 495 32.13 -8.90 -13.81
CA TYR A 495 31.48 -8.48 -12.58
C TYR A 495 31.32 -6.96 -12.51
N TYR A 496 30.08 -6.52 -12.26
CA TYR A 496 29.73 -5.11 -12.08
C TYR A 496 29.39 -4.78 -10.63
N LYS A 497 29.16 -3.48 -10.39
CA LYS A 497 28.79 -2.93 -9.08
C LYS A 497 27.68 -3.72 -8.38
N GLU A 498 26.64 -4.13 -9.10
CA GLU A 498 25.48 -4.83 -8.58
C GLU A 498 25.82 -6.29 -8.23
N MET A 499 26.63 -6.95 -9.06
CA MET A 499 27.03 -8.35 -8.87
C MET A 499 28.00 -8.53 -7.70
N VAL A 500 28.96 -7.61 -7.53
CA VAL A 500 29.87 -7.60 -6.37
C VAL A 500 29.10 -7.39 -5.06
N ALA A 501 28.05 -6.55 -5.07
CA ALA A 501 27.20 -6.33 -3.91
C ALA A 501 26.36 -7.56 -3.54
N VAL A 502 25.90 -8.32 -4.55
CA VAL A 502 25.18 -9.58 -4.34
C VAL A 502 26.12 -10.67 -3.77
N ALA A 503 27.35 -10.76 -4.28
CA ALA A 503 28.38 -11.66 -3.74
C ALA A 503 28.70 -11.38 -2.25
N ALA A 504 28.73 -10.11 -1.86
CA ALA A 504 28.88 -9.71 -0.45
C ALA A 504 27.68 -10.12 0.42
N LYS A 505 26.46 -10.14 -0.15
CA LYS A 505 25.24 -10.59 0.54
C LYS A 505 25.20 -12.11 0.71
N GLU A 506 25.50 -12.86 -0.34
CA GLU A 506 25.47 -14.33 -0.34
C GLU A 506 26.57 -14.96 0.53
N SER A 507 27.70 -14.30 0.69
CA SER A 507 28.77 -14.72 1.62
C SER A 507 28.42 -14.49 3.11
N GLY A 508 27.22 -14.00 3.42
CA GLY A 508 26.78 -13.72 4.79
C GLY A 508 27.35 -12.43 5.38
N LEU A 509 28.12 -11.66 4.61
CA LEU A 509 28.84 -10.46 5.06
C LEU A 509 27.97 -9.19 5.06
N ALA A 510 26.81 -9.20 4.38
CA ALA A 510 25.91 -8.05 4.30
C ALA A 510 24.49 -8.39 4.78
N LYS A 511 24.32 -8.66 6.08
CA LYS A 511 22.99 -8.83 6.67
C LYS A 511 22.22 -7.51 6.84
N GLU A 512 22.89 -6.37 6.69
CA GLU A 512 22.28 -5.04 6.64
C GLU A 512 22.96 -4.19 5.56
N PHE A 513 22.59 -4.34 4.28
CA PHE A 513 22.94 -3.30 3.31
C PHE A 513 21.96 -3.23 2.14
N ILE A 514 21.31 -2.07 1.99
CA ILE A 514 21.22 -1.24 0.77
C ILE A 514 20.60 0.12 1.15
N SER A 515 21.13 1.17 0.50
CA SER A 515 20.66 2.57 0.38
C SER A 515 21.24 3.58 1.37
N ASN A 516 22.29 4.31 0.94
CA ASN A 516 22.51 5.75 1.14
C ASN A 516 23.97 6.13 0.78
N ILE A 517 24.33 6.10 -0.51
CA ILE A 517 25.63 6.65 -0.96
C ILE A 517 25.44 7.84 -1.93
N ASN A 518 24.21 8.17 -2.30
CA ASN A 518 23.91 9.21 -3.29
C ASN A 518 22.93 10.29 -2.80
N ALA A 519 22.93 10.63 -1.50
CA ALA A 519 22.15 11.76 -0.98
C ALA A 519 23.04 13.00 -0.81
N ASP A 520 22.51 14.15 -1.21
CA ASP A 520 23.10 15.49 -1.16
C ASP A 520 23.32 15.96 0.29
N GLU A 521 24.50 15.72 0.85
CA GLU A 521 24.90 16.35 2.11
C GLU A 521 26.36 16.82 2.07
N ASN A 522 26.62 17.94 2.76
CA ASN A 522 27.89 18.67 2.85
C ASN A 522 29.11 17.76 3.05
N ALA A 523 30.24 18.13 2.44
CA ALA A 523 31.50 17.36 2.46
C ALA A 523 31.95 16.97 3.89
N VAL A 524 31.77 17.86 4.87
CA VAL A 524 32.10 17.61 6.29
C VAL A 524 31.21 16.53 6.92
N MET A 525 29.92 16.52 6.60
CA MET A 525 28.97 15.51 7.10
C MET A 525 29.20 14.15 6.43
N LYS A 526 29.68 14.16 5.19
CA LYS A 526 30.04 12.97 4.43
C LYS A 526 31.29 12.27 4.96
N ASP A 527 32.31 13.01 5.38
CA ASP A 527 33.48 12.44 6.04
C ASP A 527 33.12 11.88 7.44
N LEU A 528 32.21 12.53 8.17
CA LEU A 528 31.61 11.96 9.39
C LEU A 528 30.79 10.68 9.11
N TYR A 529 30.06 10.63 7.99
CA TYR A 529 29.25 9.46 7.61
C TYR A 529 30.13 8.28 7.16
N LEU A 530 31.19 8.55 6.40
CA LEU A 530 32.15 7.54 5.93
C LEU A 530 33.05 7.01 7.05
N SER A 531 33.26 7.79 8.11
CA SER A 531 33.96 7.34 9.33
C SER A 531 33.05 6.61 10.32
N THR A 532 31.75 6.46 10.03
CA THR A 532 30.90 5.59 10.84
C THR A 532 31.28 4.14 10.65
N GLU A 533 31.27 3.39 11.75
CA GLU A 533 31.59 1.95 11.81
C GLU A 533 30.79 1.14 10.77
N ILE A 534 29.55 1.54 10.49
CA ILE A 534 28.64 0.92 9.51
C ILE A 534 29.18 1.03 8.08
N VAL A 535 29.71 2.20 7.70
CA VAL A 535 30.24 2.41 6.35
C VAL A 535 31.60 1.74 6.19
N GLN A 536 32.44 1.78 7.22
CA GLN A 536 33.72 1.06 7.21
C GLN A 536 33.53 -0.46 7.10
N ASN A 537 32.53 -1.00 7.79
CA ASN A 537 32.15 -2.41 7.67
C ASN A 537 31.66 -2.75 6.25
N ALA A 538 30.96 -1.83 5.58
CA ALA A 538 30.49 -2.02 4.21
C ALA A 538 31.61 -2.00 3.17
N ILE A 539 32.60 -1.12 3.36
CA ILE A 539 33.82 -1.07 2.54
C ILE A 539 34.58 -2.39 2.72
N THR A 540 34.81 -2.79 3.97
CA THR A 540 35.50 -4.05 4.32
C THR A 540 34.80 -5.28 3.73
N ALA A 541 33.47 -5.33 3.76
CA ALA A 541 32.69 -6.42 3.17
C ALA A 541 32.79 -6.45 1.64
N GLN A 542 32.80 -5.28 0.99
CA GLN A 542 33.01 -5.18 -0.46
C GLN A 542 34.42 -5.62 -0.86
N ASP A 543 35.44 -5.22 -0.10
CA ASP A 543 36.82 -5.62 -0.36
C ASP A 543 36.99 -7.14 -0.27
N LYS A 544 36.40 -7.75 0.76
CA LYS A 544 36.34 -9.22 0.91
C LYS A 544 35.63 -9.89 -0.25
N ALA A 545 34.53 -9.32 -0.74
CA ALA A 545 33.81 -9.87 -1.90
C ALA A 545 34.64 -9.75 -3.19
N ILE A 546 35.33 -8.64 -3.42
CA ILE A 546 36.21 -8.42 -4.57
C ILE A 546 37.37 -9.43 -4.54
N ARG A 547 38.02 -9.61 -3.39
CA ARG A 547 39.10 -10.60 -3.21
C ARG A 547 38.60 -12.01 -3.46
N LYS A 548 37.45 -12.39 -2.89
CA LYS A 548 36.84 -13.71 -3.13
C LYS A 548 36.52 -13.96 -4.61
N ILE A 549 36.04 -12.95 -5.32
CA ILE A 549 35.80 -13.03 -6.77
C ILE A 549 37.11 -13.27 -7.52
N ALA A 550 38.17 -12.50 -7.19
CA ALA A 550 39.49 -12.65 -7.79
C ALA A 550 40.13 -14.03 -7.49
N ASP A 551 39.97 -14.53 -6.26
CA ASP A 551 40.49 -15.82 -5.82
C ASP A 551 39.76 -17.01 -6.48
N SER A 552 38.53 -16.79 -6.96
CA SER A 552 37.71 -17.81 -7.61
C SER A 552 38.17 -18.12 -9.05
N GLY A 553 39.03 -17.27 -9.64
CA GLY A 553 39.62 -17.49 -10.96
C GLY A 553 39.67 -16.24 -11.83
N SER A 554 40.01 -16.43 -13.11
CA SER A 554 40.12 -15.32 -14.07
C SER A 554 38.79 -14.58 -14.22
N CYS A 555 38.82 -13.24 -14.22
CA CYS A 555 37.61 -12.42 -14.31
C CYS A 555 37.88 -10.96 -14.70
N VAL A 556 36.83 -10.26 -15.14
CA VAL A 556 36.83 -8.80 -15.32
C VAL A 556 35.98 -8.16 -14.22
N ILE A 557 36.53 -7.22 -13.44
CA ILE A 557 35.82 -6.49 -12.38
C ILE A 557 35.75 -5.01 -12.73
N VAL A 558 34.54 -4.52 -12.98
CA VAL A 558 34.33 -3.15 -13.47
C VAL A 558 33.90 -2.26 -12.29
N GLY A 559 34.87 -1.64 -11.59
CA GLY A 559 34.68 -0.48 -10.69
C GLY A 559 34.97 -0.75 -9.23
N ARG A 560 34.28 -0.05 -8.33
CA ARG A 560 34.36 -0.22 -6.87
C ARG A 560 35.77 -0.08 -6.29
N SER A 561 36.64 0.70 -6.94
CA SER A 561 38.05 0.81 -6.57
C SER A 561 38.76 -0.56 -6.55
N ALA A 562 38.29 -1.53 -7.34
CA ALA A 562 38.87 -2.87 -7.40
C ALA A 562 40.35 -2.84 -7.75
N ASN A 563 40.81 -1.83 -8.50
CA ASN A 563 42.23 -1.65 -8.79
C ASN A 563 43.07 -1.41 -7.53
N TYR A 564 42.54 -0.65 -6.57
CA TYR A 564 43.20 -0.46 -5.28
C TYR A 564 43.10 -1.71 -4.40
N VAL A 565 41.90 -2.31 -4.31
CA VAL A 565 41.66 -3.51 -3.48
C VAL A 565 42.57 -4.68 -3.89
N LEU A 566 42.86 -4.78 -5.19
CA LEU A 566 43.67 -5.84 -5.80
C LEU A 566 45.07 -5.38 -6.19
N GLN A 567 45.56 -4.24 -5.69
CA GLN A 567 46.88 -3.70 -6.07
C GLN A 567 48.06 -4.63 -5.75
N GLU A 568 47.89 -5.50 -4.74
CA GLU A 568 48.89 -6.48 -4.33
C GLU A 568 48.75 -7.84 -5.05
N TYR A 569 47.74 -8.00 -5.92
CA TYR A 569 47.55 -9.24 -6.67
C TYR A 569 48.51 -9.26 -7.86
N PRO A 570 49.48 -10.19 -7.91
CA PRO A 570 50.52 -10.18 -8.94
C PRO A 570 49.97 -10.44 -10.35
N ASN A 571 48.79 -11.04 -10.45
CA ASN A 571 48.10 -11.35 -11.70
C ASN A 571 46.94 -10.40 -12.02
N ALA A 572 46.85 -9.27 -11.29
CA ALA A 572 45.86 -8.25 -11.56
C ALA A 572 46.37 -7.23 -12.59
N ILE A 573 45.50 -6.86 -13.54
CA ILE A 573 45.77 -5.83 -14.54
C ILE A 573 44.73 -4.73 -14.37
N HIS A 574 45.20 -3.50 -14.20
CA HIS A 574 44.37 -2.35 -13.89
C HIS A 574 44.24 -1.42 -15.10
N VAL A 575 43.03 -1.29 -15.63
CA VAL A 575 42.74 -0.50 -16.83
C VAL A 575 41.86 0.70 -16.47
N PHE A 576 42.20 1.87 -17.03
CA PHE A 576 41.38 3.07 -16.95
C PHE A 576 40.84 3.47 -18.33
N ILE A 577 39.53 3.62 -18.43
CA ILE A 577 38.86 3.99 -19.68
C ILE A 577 38.34 5.42 -19.58
N TYR A 578 38.81 6.28 -20.48
CA TYR A 578 38.40 7.68 -20.59
C TYR A 578 37.89 8.00 -22.00
N ALA A 579 37.32 9.19 -22.19
CA ALA A 579 36.99 9.70 -23.52
C ALA A 579 36.87 11.23 -23.52
N PRO A 580 37.01 11.88 -24.69
CA PRO A 580 36.71 13.29 -24.86
C PRO A 580 35.30 13.64 -24.38
N LYS A 581 35.16 14.83 -23.79
CA LYS A 581 33.91 15.31 -23.18
C LYS A 581 32.73 15.26 -24.15
N ASP A 582 32.92 15.69 -25.39
CA ASP A 582 31.84 15.75 -26.39
C ASP A 582 31.34 14.35 -26.78
N PHE A 583 32.26 13.39 -26.89
CA PHE A 583 31.92 11.98 -27.13
C PHE A 583 31.06 11.43 -26.00
N ARG A 584 31.44 11.72 -24.75
CA ARG A 584 30.72 11.25 -23.57
C ARG A 584 29.32 11.88 -23.46
N ILE A 585 29.19 13.18 -23.75
CA ILE A 585 27.90 13.88 -23.75
C ILE A 585 26.97 13.23 -24.78
N LYS A 586 27.43 13.07 -26.03
CA LYS A 586 26.65 12.45 -27.10
C LYS A 586 26.15 11.06 -26.70
N ARG A 587 27.02 10.23 -26.13
CA ARG A 587 26.67 8.87 -25.69
C ARG A 587 25.66 8.87 -24.53
N VAL A 588 25.78 9.78 -23.57
CA VAL A 588 24.84 9.91 -22.46
C VAL A 588 23.46 10.36 -22.96
N MET A 589 23.42 11.29 -23.92
CA MET A 589 22.17 11.71 -24.56
C MET A 589 21.49 10.54 -25.29
N GLU A 590 22.23 9.78 -26.09
CA GLU A 590 21.71 8.60 -26.81
C GLU A 590 21.20 7.51 -25.86
N THR A 591 21.87 7.32 -24.72
CA THR A 591 21.55 6.24 -23.77
C THR A 591 20.36 6.59 -22.85
N TYR A 592 20.28 7.84 -22.38
CA TYR A 592 19.34 8.25 -21.33
C TYR A 592 18.26 9.22 -21.81
N GLY A 593 18.34 9.73 -23.05
CA GLY A 593 17.42 10.72 -23.59
C GLY A 593 17.51 12.09 -22.90
N ASP A 594 18.65 12.41 -22.30
CA ASP A 594 18.90 13.68 -21.61
C ASP A 594 19.20 14.83 -22.59
N SER A 595 18.95 16.08 -22.18
CA SER A 595 19.43 17.27 -22.90
C SER A 595 20.95 17.42 -22.75
N PRO A 596 21.64 18.19 -23.61
CA PRO A 596 23.09 18.41 -23.51
C PRO A 596 23.53 18.91 -22.12
N GLU A 597 22.81 19.87 -21.54
CA GLU A 597 23.15 20.45 -20.23
C GLU A 597 22.97 19.42 -19.11
N LYS A 598 21.91 18.60 -19.21
CA LYS A 598 21.62 17.56 -18.23
C LYS A 598 22.60 16.40 -18.33
N ALA A 599 23.02 16.02 -19.54
CA ALA A 599 24.05 15.02 -19.78
C ALA A 599 25.40 15.46 -19.19
N GLU A 600 25.79 16.72 -19.40
CA GLU A 600 27.01 17.28 -18.83
C GLU A 600 26.97 17.34 -17.29
N SER A 601 25.85 17.77 -16.71
CA SER A 601 25.63 17.76 -15.26
C SER A 601 25.71 16.34 -14.68
N ASN A 602 25.10 15.36 -15.34
CA ASN A 602 25.14 13.96 -14.92
C ASN A 602 26.56 13.39 -14.97
N ILE A 603 27.32 13.70 -16.03
CA ILE A 603 28.74 13.38 -16.16
C ILE A 603 29.54 13.93 -14.98
N ARG A 604 29.47 15.24 -14.73
CA ARG A 604 30.20 15.90 -13.64
C ARG A 604 29.89 15.26 -12.29
N ARG A 605 28.61 15.05 -12.00
CA ARG A 605 28.14 14.46 -10.74
C ARG A 605 28.64 13.02 -10.57
N ALA A 606 28.52 12.20 -11.61
CA ALA A 606 28.90 10.79 -11.56
C ALA A 606 30.41 10.60 -11.38
N ASP A 607 31.22 11.40 -12.07
CA ASP A 607 32.68 11.32 -11.96
C ASP A 607 33.19 11.91 -10.65
N SER A 608 32.64 13.03 -10.19
CA SER A 608 32.96 13.58 -8.87
C SER A 608 32.64 12.57 -7.75
N ALA A 609 31.50 11.87 -7.85
CA ALA A 609 31.15 10.82 -6.90
C ALA A 609 32.16 9.65 -6.92
N ARG A 610 32.65 9.25 -8.09
CA ARG A 610 33.67 8.19 -8.22
C ARG A 610 35.03 8.63 -7.70
N ALA A 611 35.46 9.84 -8.03
CA ALA A 611 36.71 10.41 -7.58
C ALA A 611 36.76 10.49 -6.04
N ASN A 612 35.69 11.01 -5.43
CA ASN A 612 35.58 11.11 -3.98
C ASN A 612 35.55 9.72 -3.31
N TYR A 613 34.78 8.78 -3.86
CA TYR A 613 34.75 7.40 -3.35
C TYR A 613 36.14 6.75 -3.42
N TYR A 614 36.85 6.92 -4.53
CA TYR A 614 38.19 6.38 -4.72
C TYR A 614 39.20 7.02 -3.77
N LYS A 615 39.19 8.34 -3.62
CA LYS A 615 40.07 9.08 -2.70
C LYS A 615 39.87 8.64 -1.26
N ASN A 616 38.62 8.46 -0.84
CA ASN A 616 38.34 8.11 0.56
C ASN A 616 38.71 6.66 0.91
N ILE A 617 38.71 5.77 -0.07
CA ILE A 617 39.13 4.37 0.13
C ILE A 617 40.64 4.20 -0.01
N SER A 618 41.24 4.81 -1.03
CA SER A 618 42.64 4.55 -1.40
C SER A 618 43.62 5.61 -0.91
N GLY A 619 43.15 6.80 -0.53
CA GLY A 619 43.98 7.99 -0.37
C GLY A 619 44.47 8.59 -1.70
N ASN A 620 44.32 7.87 -2.82
CA ASN A 620 44.92 8.21 -4.11
C ASN A 620 43.97 9.04 -4.99
N THR A 621 44.54 9.69 -6.00
CA THR A 621 43.79 10.45 -7.01
C THR A 621 43.21 9.52 -8.08
N TRP A 622 41.90 9.62 -8.32
CA TRP A 622 41.22 8.83 -9.35
C TRP A 622 41.62 9.28 -10.74
N GLY A 623 41.98 8.34 -11.61
CA GLY A 623 42.48 8.62 -12.97
C GLY A 623 43.98 8.93 -13.05
N GLU A 624 44.70 8.97 -11.93
CA GLU A 624 46.16 9.15 -11.92
C GLU A 624 46.86 7.98 -12.61
N ARG A 625 47.77 8.29 -13.55
CA ARG A 625 48.33 7.31 -14.50
C ARG A 625 49.06 6.15 -13.82
N HIS A 626 49.74 6.41 -12.72
CA HIS A 626 50.53 5.40 -11.99
C HIS A 626 49.69 4.37 -11.24
N ASN A 627 48.36 4.58 -11.14
CA ASN A 627 47.44 3.64 -10.51
C ASN A 627 46.90 2.57 -11.48
N TYR A 628 47.32 2.62 -12.75
CA TYR A 628 46.80 1.79 -13.84
C TYR A 628 47.94 1.33 -14.75
N ASP A 629 47.82 0.12 -15.28
CA ASP A 629 48.78 -0.43 -16.24
C ASP A 629 48.47 0.01 -17.67
N LEU A 630 47.20 0.34 -17.96
CA LEU A 630 46.75 0.77 -19.28
C LEU A 630 45.67 1.85 -19.16
N LEU A 631 45.88 2.97 -19.85
CA LEU A 631 44.87 4.01 -20.05
C LEU A 631 44.44 3.98 -21.52
N ILE A 632 43.12 3.93 -21.77
CA ILE A 632 42.59 3.83 -23.13
C ILE A 632 41.49 4.85 -23.40
N ASP A 633 41.63 5.57 -24.51
CA ASP A 633 40.61 6.48 -25.02
C ASP A 633 39.56 5.69 -25.80
N SER A 634 38.34 5.63 -25.24
CA SER A 634 37.22 4.90 -25.81
C SER A 634 36.59 5.51 -27.07
N SER A 635 36.98 6.73 -27.46
CA SER A 635 36.48 7.38 -28.67
C SER A 635 36.89 6.66 -29.97
N VAL A 636 37.93 5.82 -29.93
CA VAL A 636 38.35 5.00 -31.07
C VAL A 636 37.40 3.83 -31.36
N GLY A 637 36.46 3.54 -30.46
CA GLY A 637 35.42 2.52 -30.62
C GLY A 637 35.50 1.38 -29.59
N ILE A 638 34.33 0.89 -29.15
CA ILE A 638 34.20 -0.12 -28.09
C ILE A 638 34.92 -1.42 -28.43
N GLU A 639 34.74 -1.94 -29.65
CA GLU A 639 35.33 -3.20 -30.10
C GLU A 639 36.86 -3.11 -30.22
N LYS A 640 37.36 -2.00 -30.79
CA LYS A 640 38.81 -1.75 -30.91
C LYS A 640 39.46 -1.65 -29.54
N CYS A 641 38.80 -0.97 -28.58
CA CYS A 641 39.29 -0.88 -27.21
C CYS A 641 39.36 -2.25 -26.54
N ALA A 642 38.31 -3.07 -26.66
CA ALA A 642 38.31 -4.42 -26.09
C ALA A 642 39.41 -5.30 -26.69
N SER A 643 39.63 -5.23 -28.01
CA SER A 643 40.75 -5.95 -28.66
C SER A 643 42.11 -5.47 -28.15
N ALA A 644 42.34 -4.16 -28.10
CA ALA A 644 43.62 -3.59 -27.65
C ALA A 644 43.93 -3.96 -26.19
N ILE A 645 42.93 -3.95 -25.31
CA ILE A 645 43.09 -4.42 -23.92
C ILE A 645 43.43 -5.91 -23.90
N GLY A 646 42.74 -6.74 -24.70
CA GLY A 646 43.02 -8.18 -24.81
C GLY A 646 44.44 -8.49 -25.29
N GLU A 647 44.92 -7.78 -26.31
CA GLU A 647 46.29 -7.92 -26.82
C GLU A 647 47.34 -7.51 -25.79
N PHE A 648 47.11 -6.40 -25.06
CA PHE A 648 47.98 -5.96 -23.96
C PHE A 648 48.09 -7.02 -22.87
N ILE A 649 46.96 -7.62 -22.47
CA ILE A 649 46.91 -8.69 -21.47
C ILE A 649 47.69 -9.92 -21.95
N GLY A 650 47.46 -10.36 -23.19
CA GLY A 650 48.13 -11.54 -23.75
C GLY A 650 49.66 -11.37 -23.83
N LYS A 651 50.16 -10.17 -24.12
CA LYS A 651 51.61 -9.90 -24.13
C LYS A 651 52.22 -9.89 -22.73
N ARG A 652 51.50 -9.38 -21.72
CA ARG A 652 51.97 -9.31 -20.33
C ARG A 652 52.00 -10.67 -19.64
N GLN A 653 51.13 -11.60 -20.02
CA GLN A 653 51.15 -12.98 -19.51
C GLN A 653 52.34 -13.80 -20.04
N ASN A 654 52.94 -13.39 -21.16
CA ASN A 654 54.06 -14.08 -21.82
C ASN A 654 55.44 -13.51 -21.42
N GLN A 655 55.48 -12.60 -20.44
CA GLN A 655 56.69 -12.07 -19.78
C GLN A 655 56.75 -12.63 -18.36
#